data_AF-A0A1H7BUZ3-F1
#
_entry.id   AF-A0A1H7BUZ3-F1
#
_cell.length_a   1.000
_cell.length_b   1.000
_cell.length_c   1.000
_cell.angle_alpha   90.00
_cell.angle_beta   90.00
_cell.angle_gamma   90.00
#
_symmetry.space_group_name_H-M   'P 1'
#
loop_
_entity.id
_entity.type
_entity.pdbx_description
1 polymer ?
#
loop_
_entity_poly.entity_id
_entity_poly.type
_entity_poly.pdbx_seq_one_letter_code
_entity_poly.pdbx_strand_id
1 'polypeptide(L)'
;MAEKEQKEKLKFELETNPYTCAKALEQIADIIAIKPDLYENPYEKPKEIKNEYVDIVDYSQENGLKLHFQSGGYGKRRTSMDYSLGHRVGEKFYETSKELCLWNDGDIQKLCNFKIELQEKQVHIYENLAEVDMIKFSVVGKAHSFIIESEKTDTILDMILKKYPQLCVNAAQKQNSKAYFREYIADLFSQKEVEKTTKMYHFDGWYLVDGAMQYLSASMPTCISETYIPYISKEDFVSVYQKGISFLTVARPIKNNDGEVDVVSTLQPILPLFLYVHLAHAAKLFQDAGRDLQFVLACIGESGSLKTSVAKTLVLPFMNDEYLNFQSTPRAIELYRKKAKNKVMLLDDIYSSQDRGAIEKFENVLRCFGDGVGRSKSDATFNQLESISVLGGCVITAEQDLGSQQSSALRYVTTKVNRDSFDSNILLEYQKNSRIAKRDKENSWMQMYFGAWIRYLEANYLDSVAFITAFEEPLLKIKFKRAERNFQLLATVAKLVMNFGLEVGALSKDEVESTYQVWREVLIAVAMYNQETAVIAEPYQIWLQYLEQGIASGVITIAETRKKYEQSGSQQYFGYYDKERYMFDPDKIFIGVKTAIQLAGKTLLSDSTGIYKKLFELGLIEGYIAQRSGHGAIRNRYFKRVKMNGSMMSVLVVNISKLKQTLEDFYK
;
A
#
# COMPACT_ATOMS: atom_id res chain seq x y z
N MET A 1 -18.57 -2.63 -38.55
CA MET A 1 -19.06 -3.66 -37.61
C MET A 1 -17.93 -4.57 -37.13
N ALA A 2 -17.16 -5.21 -38.02
CA ALA A 2 -16.01 -6.05 -37.64
C ALA A 2 -14.99 -5.32 -36.72
N GLU A 3 -14.74 -4.03 -36.96
CA GLU A 3 -13.83 -3.22 -36.14
C GLU A 3 -14.40 -2.88 -34.75
N LYS A 4 -15.73 -2.78 -34.61
CA LYS A 4 -16.40 -2.53 -33.32
C LYS A 4 -16.48 -3.81 -32.48
N GLU A 5 -16.78 -4.94 -33.11
CA GLU A 5 -16.70 -6.27 -32.49
C GLU A 5 -15.26 -6.60 -32.05
N GLN A 6 -14.26 -6.24 -32.86
CA GLN A 6 -12.86 -6.46 -32.52
C GLN A 6 -12.43 -5.59 -31.34
N LYS A 7 -12.91 -4.34 -31.24
CA LYS A 7 -12.68 -3.45 -30.08
C LYS A 7 -13.38 -3.94 -28.81
N GLU A 8 -14.62 -4.41 -28.89
CA GLU A 8 -15.34 -4.97 -27.73
C GLU A 8 -14.72 -6.30 -27.25
N LYS A 9 -14.24 -7.13 -28.18
CA LYS A 9 -13.55 -8.38 -27.85
C LYS A 9 -12.18 -8.12 -27.20
N LEU A 10 -11.43 -7.13 -27.68
CA LEU A 10 -10.16 -6.71 -27.08
C LEU A 10 -10.36 -6.13 -25.67
N LYS A 11 -11.42 -5.34 -25.48
CA LYS A 11 -11.81 -4.78 -24.17
C LYS A 11 -12.14 -5.90 -23.17
N PHE A 12 -12.89 -6.91 -23.60
CA PHE A 12 -13.23 -8.06 -22.77
C PHE A 12 -12.00 -8.93 -22.42
N GLU A 13 -11.05 -9.11 -23.35
CA GLU A 13 -9.80 -9.84 -23.10
C GLU A 13 -8.85 -9.10 -22.14
N LEU A 14 -8.81 -7.77 -22.18
CA LEU A 14 -8.05 -6.92 -21.26
C LEU A 14 -8.63 -6.91 -19.84
N GLU A 15 -9.96 -7.03 -19.69
CA GLU A 15 -10.64 -7.05 -18.40
C GLU A 15 -10.58 -8.42 -17.69
N THR A 16 -10.24 -9.50 -18.41
CA THR A 16 -10.37 -10.88 -17.89
C THR A 16 -9.08 -11.69 -17.77
N ASN A 17 -7.93 -11.23 -18.32
CA ASN A 17 -6.68 -11.97 -18.24
C ASN A 17 -5.43 -11.09 -18.00
N PRO A 18 -4.81 -11.13 -16.80
CA PRO A 18 -3.64 -10.31 -16.46
C PRO A 18 -2.32 -10.75 -17.13
N TYR A 19 -2.32 -11.77 -18.01
CA TYR A 19 -1.10 -12.32 -18.62
C TYR A 19 -0.90 -12.02 -20.12
N THR A 20 -1.67 -11.10 -20.71
CA THR A 20 -1.66 -10.82 -22.16
C THR A 20 -1.07 -9.45 -22.56
N CYS A 21 -0.24 -8.82 -21.72
CA CYS A 21 0.27 -7.46 -21.94
C CYS A 21 1.13 -7.27 -23.21
N ALA A 22 1.96 -8.25 -23.59
CA ALA A 22 3.00 -8.00 -24.60
C ALA A 22 2.45 -7.79 -26.04
N LYS A 23 1.39 -8.50 -26.43
CA LYS A 23 0.81 -8.40 -27.79
C LYS A 23 -0.23 -7.28 -27.94
N ALA A 24 -0.84 -6.85 -26.85
CA ALA A 24 -1.81 -5.75 -26.85
C ALA A 24 -1.12 -4.39 -26.98
N LEU A 25 0.08 -4.24 -26.39
CA LEU A 25 0.86 -2.99 -26.46
C LEU A 25 1.39 -2.69 -27.87
N GLU A 26 1.78 -3.71 -28.66
CA GLU A 26 2.21 -3.52 -30.06
C GLU A 26 1.10 -2.98 -30.96
N GLN A 27 -0.18 -3.33 -30.71
CA GLN A 27 -1.31 -2.87 -31.52
C GLN A 27 -1.87 -1.51 -31.09
N ILE A 28 -1.56 -1.07 -29.86
CA ILE A 28 -1.94 0.25 -29.34
C ILE A 28 -1.01 1.35 -29.89
N ALA A 29 0.26 1.01 -30.17
CA ALA A 29 1.24 1.96 -30.71
C ALA A 29 0.83 2.57 -32.07
N ASP A 30 0.09 1.83 -32.90
CA ASP A 30 -0.40 2.31 -34.22
C ASP A 30 -1.65 3.20 -34.12
N ILE A 31 -2.33 3.24 -32.97
CA ILE A 31 -3.58 4.00 -32.77
C ILE A 31 -3.33 5.35 -32.07
N ILE A 32 -2.22 5.49 -31.32
CA ILE A 32 -1.92 6.67 -30.49
C ILE A 32 -0.88 7.57 -31.17
N ALA A 33 -1.21 8.08 -32.35
CA ALA A 33 -0.53 9.24 -32.93
C ALA A 33 -1.22 10.55 -32.50
N ILE A 34 -1.51 10.68 -31.20
CA ILE A 34 -1.87 11.97 -30.57
C ILE A 34 -1.15 11.99 -29.23
N LYS A 35 0.00 12.67 -29.19
CA LYS A 35 0.60 13.08 -27.92
C LYS A 35 -0.40 14.01 -27.24
N PRO A 36 -0.86 13.73 -26.01
CA PRO A 36 -1.46 14.77 -25.21
C PRO A 36 -0.37 15.82 -25.00
N ASP A 37 -0.61 17.05 -25.45
CA ASP A 37 0.17 18.17 -24.94
C ASP A 37 0.10 18.10 -23.42
N LEU A 38 1.25 18.08 -22.77
CA LEU A 38 1.45 17.99 -21.31
C LEU A 38 0.70 19.10 -20.51
N TYR A 39 -0.10 19.96 -21.15
CA TYR A 39 -0.20 21.36 -20.78
C TYR A 39 -1.55 22.07 -21.00
N GLU A 40 -2.66 21.37 -21.23
CA GLU A 40 -3.98 22.02 -21.24
C GLU A 40 -4.94 21.45 -20.17
N ASN A 41 -4.67 21.75 -18.91
CA ASN A 41 -5.72 22.24 -18.00
C ASN A 41 -5.12 22.75 -16.68
N PRO A 42 -5.12 24.06 -16.41
CA PRO A 42 -4.81 24.57 -15.08
C PRO A 42 -6.00 24.25 -14.17
N TYR A 43 -5.94 23.12 -13.47
CA TYR A 43 -6.84 22.90 -12.33
C TYR A 43 -6.28 23.72 -11.16
N GLU A 44 -6.71 24.98 -11.09
CA GLU A 44 -6.64 25.75 -9.85
C GLU A 44 -7.30 24.89 -8.76
N LYS A 45 -6.61 24.73 -7.63
CA LYS A 45 -7.21 24.21 -6.40
C LYS A 45 -8.56 24.92 -6.25
N PRO A 46 -9.69 24.22 -6.14
CA PRO A 46 -10.94 24.88 -5.81
C PRO A 46 -10.64 25.69 -4.56
N LYS A 47 -10.69 27.04 -4.68
CA LYS A 47 -10.78 27.88 -3.49
C LYS A 47 -11.85 27.19 -2.66
N GLU A 48 -11.55 26.90 -1.40
CA GLU A 48 -12.60 26.54 -0.46
C GLU A 48 -13.73 27.51 -0.78
N ILE A 49 -14.89 26.98 -1.16
CA ILE A 49 -16.12 27.76 -1.11
C ILE A 49 -16.23 28.04 0.38
N LYS A 50 -15.56 29.11 0.85
CA LYS A 50 -16.03 29.84 1.99
C LYS A 50 -17.49 30.05 1.68
N ASN A 51 -18.35 29.64 2.60
CA ASN A 51 -19.71 30.15 2.64
C ASN A 51 -19.62 31.68 2.79
N GLU A 52 -19.30 32.37 1.70
CA GLU A 52 -19.52 33.78 1.48
C GLU A 52 -20.87 33.89 0.77
N TYR A 53 -21.91 33.39 1.44
CA TYR A 53 -23.18 34.11 1.39
C TYR A 53 -23.03 35.28 2.36
N VAL A 54 -22.31 36.30 1.88
CA VAL A 54 -22.40 37.65 2.41
C VAL A 54 -23.85 38.10 2.17
N ASP A 55 -24.50 38.58 3.23
CA ASP A 55 -25.76 39.31 3.15
C ASP A 55 -25.60 40.47 2.15
N ILE A 56 -26.08 40.28 0.92
CA ILE A 56 -26.37 41.39 0.00
C ILE A 56 -27.89 41.50 -0.05
N VAL A 57 -28.43 42.20 0.94
CA VAL A 57 -29.77 42.78 0.87
C VAL A 57 -29.63 44.04 0.03
N ASP A 58 -29.73 43.91 -1.28
CA ASP A 58 -29.88 45.06 -2.17
C ASP A 58 -31.37 45.44 -2.23
N TYR A 59 -31.72 46.51 -1.51
CA TYR A 59 -33.01 47.16 -1.64
C TYR A 59 -33.06 47.89 -2.99
N SER A 60 -33.70 47.30 -3.98
CA SER A 60 -34.27 48.07 -5.09
C SER A 60 -35.74 48.37 -4.78
N GLN A 61 -36.02 49.65 -4.51
CA GLN A 61 -37.37 50.19 -4.54
C GLN A 61 -37.82 50.40 -5.99
N GLU A 62 -39.14 50.40 -6.15
CA GLU A 62 -39.94 50.84 -7.31
C GLU A 62 -40.22 49.79 -8.41
N ASN A 63 -41.44 49.26 -8.41
CA ASN A 63 -42.51 49.87 -9.21
C ASN A 63 -43.89 49.27 -8.87
N GLY A 64 -44.91 50.11 -8.94
CA GLY A 64 -46.13 50.01 -8.14
C GLY A 64 -47.19 49.02 -8.62
N LEU A 65 -48.00 48.59 -7.67
CA LEU A 65 -49.29 47.94 -7.93
C LEU A 65 -50.34 48.57 -7.00
N LYS A 66 -51.29 49.30 -7.61
CA LYS A 66 -52.47 49.86 -6.96
C LYS A 66 -53.40 48.72 -6.53
N LEU A 67 -53.69 48.62 -5.23
CA LEU A 67 -54.76 47.80 -4.69
C LEU A 67 -56.12 48.46 -4.99
N HIS A 68 -56.88 47.89 -5.92
CA HIS A 68 -58.33 48.10 -5.98
C HIS A 68 -59.00 47.13 -5.01
N PHE A 69 -59.55 47.64 -3.92
CA PHE A 69 -60.50 46.89 -3.09
C PHE A 69 -61.89 47.01 -3.70
N GLN A 70 -62.45 45.88 -4.15
CA GLN A 70 -63.90 45.72 -4.26
C GLN A 70 -64.36 44.80 -3.13
N SER A 71 -65.17 45.39 -2.25
CA SER A 71 -65.94 44.69 -1.23
C SER A 71 -67.02 43.82 -1.89
N GLY A 72 -67.07 42.52 -1.55
CA GLY A 72 -68.21 41.68 -1.88
C GLY A 72 -68.02 40.20 -1.56
N GLY A 73 -68.75 39.72 -0.54
CA GLY A 73 -69.25 38.35 -0.47
C GLY A 73 -68.32 37.27 0.09
N TYR A 74 -68.82 36.56 1.12
CA TYR A 74 -68.31 35.26 1.55
C TYR A 74 -68.40 34.24 0.39
N GLY A 75 -67.30 34.07 -0.34
CA GLY A 75 -67.09 33.02 -1.33
C GLY A 75 -65.69 32.46 -1.16
N LYS A 76 -65.54 31.13 -1.23
CA LYS A 76 -64.25 30.43 -1.18
C LYS A 76 -63.22 31.19 -2.01
N ARG A 77 -62.14 31.67 -1.37
CA ARG A 77 -60.96 32.22 -2.08
C ARG A 77 -60.39 31.11 -2.95
N ARG A 78 -60.75 31.09 -4.23
CA ARG A 78 -59.91 30.51 -5.28
C ARG A 78 -58.83 31.54 -5.55
N THR A 79 -57.66 31.33 -4.95
CA THR A 79 -56.43 31.95 -5.46
C THR A 79 -56.21 31.40 -6.85
N SER A 80 -56.60 32.14 -7.89
CA SER A 80 -56.17 31.84 -9.25
C SER A 80 -54.67 32.06 -9.32
N MET A 81 -53.89 30.98 -9.38
CA MET A 81 -52.48 31.06 -9.75
C MET A 81 -52.42 31.57 -11.19
N ASP A 82 -51.56 32.55 -11.43
CA ASP A 82 -51.27 33.04 -12.77
C ASP A 82 -50.55 31.91 -13.54
N TYR A 83 -51.27 31.29 -14.48
CA TYR A 83 -50.82 30.14 -15.27
C TYR A 83 -49.61 30.44 -16.18
N SER A 84 -49.25 31.72 -16.31
CA SER A 84 -48.21 32.21 -17.23
C SER A 84 -46.77 32.00 -16.76
N LEU A 85 -46.55 31.52 -15.52
CA LEU A 85 -45.21 31.50 -14.88
C LEU A 85 -44.69 30.12 -14.46
N GLY A 86 -45.41 29.02 -14.79
CA GLY A 86 -45.03 27.67 -14.39
C GLY A 86 -44.61 26.76 -15.56
N HIS A 87 -43.57 25.96 -15.38
CA HIS A 87 -43.16 24.92 -16.33
C HIS A 87 -43.94 23.62 -16.04
N ARG A 88 -44.57 23.03 -17.06
CA ARG A 88 -45.33 21.77 -16.92
C ARG A 88 -44.36 20.58 -16.96
N VAL A 89 -44.49 19.67 -15.99
CA VAL A 89 -43.75 18.40 -15.94
C VAL A 89 -44.76 17.26 -15.91
N GLY A 90 -44.62 16.29 -16.81
CA GLY A 90 -45.66 15.28 -16.99
C GLY A 90 -47.00 15.85 -17.44
N GLU A 91 -48.06 15.07 -17.28
CA GLU A 91 -49.42 15.51 -17.56
C GLU A 91 -50.05 16.26 -16.39
N LYS A 92 -49.57 16.03 -15.16
CA LYS A 92 -50.26 16.43 -13.92
C LYS A 92 -49.52 17.46 -13.08
N PHE A 93 -48.24 17.74 -13.32
CA PHE A 93 -47.43 18.57 -12.43
C PHE A 93 -47.04 19.92 -13.06
N TYR A 94 -47.00 20.94 -12.21
CA TYR A 94 -46.62 22.30 -12.57
C TYR A 94 -45.58 22.82 -11.59
N GLU A 95 -44.42 23.22 -12.10
CA GLU A 95 -43.35 23.83 -11.34
C GLU A 95 -43.44 25.34 -11.45
N THR A 96 -43.55 26.03 -10.33
CA THR A 96 -43.29 27.48 -10.27
C THR A 96 -41.81 27.72 -9.94
N SER A 97 -41.37 28.97 -9.87
CA SER A 97 -39.97 29.28 -9.50
C SER A 97 -39.52 28.71 -8.15
N LYS A 98 -40.45 28.39 -7.23
CA LYS A 98 -40.12 27.97 -5.85
C LYS A 98 -41.03 26.89 -5.25
N GLU A 99 -42.04 26.41 -5.99
CA GLU A 99 -43.08 25.51 -5.46
C GLU A 99 -43.51 24.50 -6.52
N LEU A 100 -43.83 23.27 -6.09
CA LEU A 100 -44.40 22.21 -6.91
C LEU A 100 -45.91 22.12 -6.68
N CYS A 101 -46.67 22.10 -7.77
CA CYS A 101 -48.13 22.02 -7.76
C CYS A 101 -48.64 20.82 -8.57
N LEU A 102 -49.80 20.30 -8.18
CA LEU A 102 -50.54 19.23 -8.85
C LEU A 102 -51.79 19.84 -9.50
N TRP A 103 -52.02 19.52 -10.76
CA TRP A 103 -53.27 19.79 -11.46
C TRP A 103 -54.23 18.62 -11.27
N ASN A 104 -55.40 18.88 -10.69
CA ASN A 104 -56.43 17.88 -10.50
C ASN A 104 -57.82 18.50 -10.73
N ASP A 105 -58.60 17.91 -11.63
CA ASP A 105 -60.01 18.28 -11.89
C ASP A 105 -60.25 19.79 -12.12
N GLY A 106 -59.35 20.44 -12.87
CA GLY A 106 -59.50 21.86 -13.22
C GLY A 106 -59.07 22.85 -12.14
N ASP A 107 -58.38 22.40 -11.10
CA ASP A 107 -57.80 23.24 -10.04
C ASP A 107 -56.31 22.90 -9.80
N ILE A 108 -55.50 23.92 -9.50
CA ILE A 108 -54.08 23.76 -9.17
C ILE A 108 -53.93 23.76 -7.66
N GLN A 109 -53.36 22.68 -7.13
CA GLN A 109 -53.14 22.49 -5.70
C GLN A 109 -51.66 22.44 -5.39
N LYS A 110 -51.23 23.19 -4.38
CA LYS A 110 -49.84 23.17 -3.93
C LYS A 110 -49.48 21.83 -3.28
N LEU A 111 -48.55 21.12 -3.90
CA LEU A 111 -48.06 19.81 -3.44
C LEU A 111 -46.88 19.97 -2.46
N CYS A 112 -45.89 20.81 -2.79
CA CYS A 112 -44.72 21.07 -1.96
C CYS A 112 -44.35 22.56 -1.94
N ASN A 113 -43.68 23.01 -0.87
CA ASN A 113 -43.12 24.38 -0.78
C ASN A 113 -41.69 24.50 -1.33
N PHE A 114 -41.28 23.54 -2.16
CA PHE A 114 -40.00 23.47 -2.88
C PHE A 114 -40.22 22.79 -4.24
N LYS A 115 -39.24 22.92 -5.14
CA LYS A 115 -39.13 22.14 -6.38
C LYS A 115 -37.81 21.36 -6.43
N ILE A 116 -37.75 20.39 -7.34
CA ILE A 116 -36.55 19.58 -7.56
C ILE A 116 -36.11 19.70 -9.01
N GLU A 117 -34.82 19.86 -9.22
CA GLU A 117 -34.20 19.89 -10.53
C GLU A 117 -33.17 18.77 -10.63
N LEU A 118 -33.37 17.88 -11.60
CA LEU A 118 -32.36 16.90 -11.99
C LEU A 118 -31.13 17.63 -12.56
N GLN A 119 -29.96 17.36 -11.98
CA GLN A 119 -28.70 18.00 -12.36
C GLN A 119 -27.88 17.09 -13.27
N GLU A 120 -27.46 15.94 -12.74
CA GLU A 120 -26.60 14.99 -13.44
C GLU A 120 -26.82 13.57 -12.92
N LYS A 121 -26.51 12.59 -13.78
CA LYS A 121 -26.36 11.19 -13.38
C LYS A 121 -24.89 10.98 -13.04
N GLN A 122 -24.63 10.34 -11.91
CA GLN A 122 -23.29 9.97 -11.49
C GLN A 122 -23.17 8.46 -11.40
N VAL A 123 -22.04 7.91 -11.83
CA VAL A 123 -21.71 6.50 -11.62
C VAL A 123 -20.61 6.46 -10.57
N HIS A 124 -20.95 6.01 -9.37
CA HIS A 124 -20.01 5.89 -8.26
C HIS A 124 -19.25 4.57 -8.37
N ILE A 125 -17.94 4.65 -8.56
CA ILE A 125 -17.05 3.51 -8.74
C ILE A 125 -16.23 3.33 -7.46
N TYR A 126 -16.42 2.18 -6.81
CA TYR A 126 -15.70 1.82 -5.59
C TYR A 126 -14.47 0.97 -5.88
N GLU A 127 -13.61 0.77 -4.88
CA GLU A 127 -12.33 0.09 -5.04
C GLU A 127 -12.45 -1.38 -5.48
N ASN A 128 -13.57 -2.04 -5.16
CA ASN A 128 -13.93 -3.38 -5.64
C ASN A 128 -14.53 -3.37 -7.06
N LEU A 129 -14.47 -2.23 -7.75
CA LEU A 129 -15.07 -1.98 -9.06
C LEU A 129 -16.59 -2.11 -9.08
N ALA A 130 -17.24 -2.09 -7.91
CA ALA A 130 -18.69 -1.97 -7.86
C ALA A 130 -19.11 -0.59 -8.37
N GLU A 131 -20.05 -0.58 -9.30
CA GLU A 131 -20.65 0.63 -9.84
C GLU A 131 -22.03 0.83 -9.23
N VAL A 132 -22.28 2.04 -8.73
CA VAL A 132 -23.57 2.44 -8.18
C VAL A 132 -24.05 3.68 -8.92
N ASP A 133 -25.18 3.55 -9.59
CA ASP A 133 -25.86 4.68 -10.22
C ASP A 133 -26.45 5.59 -9.14
N MET A 134 -26.01 6.84 -9.14
CA MET A 134 -26.49 7.89 -8.26
C MET A 134 -27.09 9.01 -9.10
N ILE A 135 -28.15 9.62 -8.60
CA ILE A 135 -28.72 10.80 -9.23
C ILE A 135 -28.60 12.00 -8.31
N LYS A 136 -28.09 13.10 -8.89
CA LYS A 136 -27.91 14.37 -8.21
C LYS A 136 -29.06 15.30 -8.52
N PHE A 137 -29.66 15.82 -7.46
CA PHE A 137 -30.79 16.72 -7.49
C PHE A 137 -30.45 18.03 -6.80
N SER A 138 -30.85 19.15 -7.40
CA SER A 138 -30.93 20.44 -6.72
C SER A 138 -32.34 20.60 -6.15
N VAL A 139 -32.43 20.94 -4.88
CA VAL A 139 -33.69 21.21 -4.19
C VAL A 139 -33.77 22.69 -3.89
N VAL A 140 -34.78 23.35 -4.45
CA VAL A 140 -34.95 24.81 -4.39
C VAL A 140 -36.24 25.15 -3.64
N GLY A 141 -36.09 25.73 -2.45
CA GLY A 141 -37.18 26.27 -1.64
C GLY A 141 -37.15 27.80 -1.59
N LYS A 142 -38.04 28.41 -0.78
CA LYS A 142 -38.16 29.89 -0.73
C LYS A 142 -36.92 30.63 -0.26
N ALA A 143 -36.18 30.04 0.67
CA ALA A 143 -35.02 30.65 1.33
C ALA A 143 -33.79 29.72 1.37
N HIS A 144 -33.85 28.56 0.70
CA HIS A 144 -32.82 27.54 0.78
C HIS A 144 -32.66 26.87 -0.59
N SER A 145 -31.42 26.60 -0.98
CA SER A 145 -31.07 25.74 -2.10
C SER A 145 -29.99 24.77 -1.66
N PHE A 146 -30.10 23.49 -2.00
CA PHE A 146 -29.11 22.47 -1.64
C PHE A 146 -29.15 21.26 -2.56
N ILE A 147 -28.09 20.47 -2.52
CA ILE A 147 -27.93 19.28 -3.35
C ILE A 147 -28.20 18.01 -2.53
N ILE A 148 -28.87 17.05 -3.17
CA ILE A 148 -29.05 15.68 -2.68
C ILE A 148 -28.62 14.70 -3.75
N GLU A 149 -27.97 13.63 -3.33
CA GLU A 149 -27.62 12.49 -4.16
C GLU A 149 -28.37 11.27 -3.64
N SER A 150 -29.00 10.49 -4.53
CA SER A 150 -29.70 9.26 -4.15
C SER A 150 -29.57 8.18 -5.22
N GLU A 151 -29.37 6.94 -4.77
CA GLU A 151 -29.43 5.73 -5.61
C GLU A 151 -30.88 5.42 -6.02
N LYS A 152 -31.84 5.73 -5.14
CA LYS A 152 -33.26 5.38 -5.32
C LYS A 152 -34.13 6.61 -5.27
N THR A 153 -35.13 6.64 -6.14
CA THR A 153 -36.04 7.78 -6.29
C THR A 153 -37.10 7.85 -5.18
N ASP A 154 -37.40 6.72 -4.54
CA ASP A 154 -38.44 6.58 -3.53
C ASP A 154 -38.05 7.13 -2.14
N THR A 155 -36.76 7.29 -1.88
CA THR A 155 -36.18 7.80 -0.62
C THR A 155 -35.92 9.30 -0.62
N ILE A 156 -35.89 9.96 -1.79
CA ILE A 156 -35.53 11.38 -1.95
C ILE A 156 -36.34 12.28 -1.04
N LEU A 157 -37.65 12.06 -0.98
CA LEU A 157 -38.54 12.89 -0.17
C LEU A 157 -38.19 12.82 1.33
N ASP A 158 -37.95 11.61 1.83
CA ASP A 158 -37.63 11.43 3.24
C ASP A 158 -36.24 12.01 3.57
N MET A 159 -35.29 11.97 2.62
CA MET A 159 -33.98 12.63 2.75
C MET A 159 -34.10 14.15 2.84
N ILE A 160 -34.95 14.77 2.01
CA ILE A 160 -35.23 16.22 2.02
C ILE A 160 -35.77 16.64 3.39
N LEU A 161 -36.85 15.99 3.81
CA LEU A 161 -37.58 16.37 5.02
C LEU A 161 -36.75 16.12 6.30
N LYS A 162 -35.87 15.12 6.29
CA LYS A 162 -34.93 14.87 7.40
C LYS A 162 -33.86 15.95 7.49
N LYS A 163 -33.32 16.40 6.36
CA LYS A 163 -32.21 17.37 6.33
C LYS A 163 -32.70 18.82 6.51
N TYR A 164 -33.91 19.13 6.02
CA TYR A 164 -34.52 20.46 6.09
C TYR A 164 -36.00 20.37 6.47
N PRO A 165 -36.33 20.28 7.78
CA PRO A 165 -37.70 20.11 8.28
C PRO A 165 -38.67 21.26 7.93
N GLN A 166 -38.15 22.42 7.56
CA GLN A 166 -38.91 23.58 7.08
C GLN A 166 -39.50 23.37 5.68
N LEU A 167 -38.95 22.43 4.92
CA LEU A 167 -39.57 21.96 3.69
C LEU A 167 -40.70 21.01 4.04
N CYS A 168 -41.83 21.13 3.36
CA CYS A 168 -42.99 20.33 3.65
C CYS A 168 -43.74 19.94 2.38
N VAL A 169 -44.28 18.73 2.43
CA VAL A 169 -45.34 18.29 1.53
C VAL A 169 -46.66 18.65 2.19
N ASN A 170 -47.55 19.31 1.44
CA ASN A 170 -48.80 19.77 1.98
C ASN A 170 -49.70 18.58 2.34
N ALA A 171 -49.76 18.25 3.64
CA ALA A 171 -50.53 17.12 4.17
C ALA A 171 -52.04 17.43 4.28
N ALA A 172 -52.44 18.70 4.15
CA ALA A 172 -53.80 19.15 4.41
C ALA A 172 -54.83 18.75 3.33
N GLN A 173 -54.42 18.14 2.21
CA GLN A 173 -55.32 17.95 1.05
C GLN A 173 -55.44 16.55 0.44
N LYS A 174 -54.81 15.46 0.94
CA LYS A 174 -55.18 14.04 0.67
C LYS A 174 -54.20 13.03 1.32
N GLN A 175 -54.66 11.80 1.56
CA GLN A 175 -53.87 10.65 2.08
C GLN A 175 -52.66 10.24 1.20
N ASN A 176 -52.49 10.81 -0.01
CA ASN A 176 -51.55 10.32 -1.04
C ASN A 176 -50.49 11.34 -1.51
N SER A 177 -50.25 12.46 -0.82
CA SER A 177 -49.28 13.49 -1.27
C SER A 177 -47.85 12.95 -1.49
N LYS A 178 -47.41 11.96 -0.71
CA LYS A 178 -46.12 11.27 -0.94
C LYS A 178 -46.10 10.46 -2.23
N ALA A 179 -47.22 9.85 -2.61
CA ALA A 179 -47.32 9.05 -3.84
C ALA A 179 -47.27 9.96 -5.08
N TYR A 180 -47.97 11.09 -5.06
CA TYR A 180 -47.88 12.10 -6.14
C TYR A 180 -46.48 12.67 -6.30
N PHE A 181 -45.75 12.88 -5.20
CA PHE A 181 -44.36 13.32 -5.28
C PHE A 181 -43.47 12.26 -5.95
N ARG A 182 -43.68 10.96 -5.68
CA ARG A 182 -42.96 9.88 -6.36
C ARG A 182 -43.26 9.82 -7.86
N GLU A 183 -44.53 10.00 -8.24
CA GLU A 183 -44.95 10.07 -9.65
C GLU A 183 -44.29 11.26 -10.35
N TYR A 184 -44.26 12.44 -9.71
CA TYR A 184 -43.54 13.61 -10.22
C TYR A 184 -42.06 13.34 -10.47
N ILE A 185 -41.36 12.68 -9.54
CA ILE A 185 -39.96 12.32 -9.74
C ILE A 185 -39.81 11.36 -10.92
N ALA A 186 -40.65 10.33 -11.03
CA ALA A 186 -40.63 9.40 -12.15
C ALA A 186 -40.86 10.09 -13.51
N ASP A 187 -41.81 11.03 -13.57
CA ASP A 187 -42.07 11.83 -14.78
C ASP A 187 -40.85 12.69 -15.13
N LEU A 188 -40.24 13.34 -14.13
CA LEU A 188 -39.05 14.18 -14.31
C LEU A 188 -37.84 13.39 -14.84
N PHE A 189 -37.73 12.10 -14.46
CA PHE A 189 -36.76 11.16 -15.04
C PHE A 189 -37.08 10.74 -16.46
N SER A 190 -38.35 10.49 -16.76
CA SER A 190 -38.78 10.01 -18.08
C SER A 190 -38.66 11.10 -19.16
N GLN A 191 -38.75 12.37 -18.78
CA GLN A 191 -38.82 13.51 -19.72
C GLN A 191 -37.46 14.15 -20.01
N LYS A 192 -36.47 13.97 -19.13
CA LYS A 192 -35.12 14.51 -19.32
C LYS A 192 -34.16 13.38 -19.66
N GLU A 193 -33.69 13.33 -20.90
CA GLU A 193 -32.44 12.62 -21.18
C GLU A 193 -31.34 13.27 -20.33
N VAL A 194 -30.74 12.50 -19.43
CA VAL A 194 -29.58 12.98 -18.69
C VAL A 194 -28.42 13.04 -19.66
N GLU A 195 -28.18 14.21 -20.24
CA GLU A 195 -27.15 14.43 -21.27
C GLU A 195 -25.73 14.11 -20.79
N LYS A 196 -25.49 14.17 -19.47
CA LYS A 196 -24.15 13.98 -18.88
C LYS A 196 -24.16 12.97 -17.76
N THR A 197 -23.45 11.86 -17.98
CA THR A 197 -23.11 10.88 -16.94
C THR A 197 -21.67 11.10 -16.50
N THR A 198 -21.47 11.46 -15.24
CA THR A 198 -20.13 11.69 -14.66
C THR A 198 -19.70 10.48 -13.83
N LYS A 199 -18.48 9.97 -14.01
CA LYS A 199 -17.93 8.91 -13.15
C LYS A 199 -17.30 9.54 -11.89
N MET A 200 -17.65 9.01 -10.72
CA MET A 200 -17.13 9.44 -9.42
C MET A 200 -16.37 8.29 -8.75
N TYR A 201 -15.05 8.42 -8.62
CA TYR A 201 -14.17 7.37 -8.08
C TYR A 201 -13.98 7.53 -6.57
N HIS A 202 -14.18 6.47 -5.79
CA HIS A 202 -14.03 6.47 -4.31
C HIS A 202 -12.68 5.88 -3.85
N PHE A 203 -11.66 5.97 -4.69
CA PHE A 203 -10.32 5.46 -4.42
C PHE A 203 -9.27 6.28 -5.18
N ASP A 204 -8.02 6.20 -4.74
CA ASP A 204 -6.88 6.86 -5.38
C ASP A 204 -5.85 5.87 -5.95
N GLY A 205 -4.96 6.40 -6.80
CA GLY A 205 -3.90 5.65 -7.47
C GLY A 205 -4.15 5.43 -8.97
N TRP A 206 -3.29 4.63 -9.59
CA TRP A 206 -3.32 4.37 -11.03
C TRP A 206 -4.60 3.66 -11.48
N TYR A 207 -5.32 4.26 -12.43
CA TYR A 207 -6.53 3.71 -13.03
C TYR A 207 -6.74 4.17 -14.48
N LEU A 208 -7.44 3.35 -15.27
CA LEU A 208 -7.68 3.61 -16.69
C LEU A 208 -8.93 4.46 -16.82
N VAL A 209 -8.74 5.74 -17.14
CA VAL A 209 -9.81 6.71 -17.32
C VAL A 209 -9.81 7.10 -18.79
N ASP A 210 -10.92 6.78 -19.47
CA ASP A 210 -11.15 7.15 -20.87
C ASP A 210 -10.01 6.77 -21.83
N GLY A 211 -9.40 5.60 -21.61
CA GLY A 211 -8.33 5.05 -22.46
C GLY A 211 -6.92 5.52 -22.11
N ALA A 212 -6.76 6.41 -21.13
CA ALA A 212 -5.45 6.85 -20.63
C ALA A 212 -5.23 6.43 -19.17
N MET A 213 -3.97 6.11 -18.84
CA MET A 213 -3.57 5.90 -17.45
C MET A 213 -3.53 7.22 -16.72
N GLN A 214 -4.26 7.31 -15.61
CA GLN A 214 -4.28 8.47 -14.74
C GLN A 214 -4.08 8.08 -13.29
N TYR A 215 -3.49 8.98 -12.50
CA TYR A 215 -3.41 8.85 -11.06
C TYR A 215 -4.61 9.53 -10.40
N LEU A 216 -5.63 8.73 -10.08
CA LEU A 216 -6.82 9.21 -9.36
C LEU A 216 -6.42 9.81 -8.02
N SER A 217 -6.89 11.03 -7.75
CA SER A 217 -6.60 11.76 -6.52
C SER A 217 -7.61 12.89 -6.29
N ALA A 218 -7.66 13.43 -5.08
CA ALA A 218 -8.48 14.59 -4.70
C ALA A 218 -8.18 15.88 -5.50
N SER A 219 -7.16 15.88 -6.37
CA SER A 219 -6.93 16.96 -7.33
C SER A 219 -7.94 16.92 -8.49
N MET A 220 -8.60 15.78 -8.72
CA MET A 220 -9.59 15.60 -9.78
C MET A 220 -11.00 15.82 -9.24
N PRO A 221 -11.85 16.61 -9.91
CA PRO A 221 -13.25 16.80 -9.49
C PRO A 221 -14.07 15.49 -9.45
N THR A 222 -13.65 14.49 -10.22
CA THR A 222 -14.29 13.17 -10.34
C THR A 222 -13.78 12.15 -9.32
N CYS A 223 -12.86 12.51 -8.42
CA CYS A 223 -12.26 11.59 -7.47
C CYS A 223 -12.49 12.03 -6.02
N ILE A 224 -13.15 11.18 -5.25
CA ILE A 224 -13.42 11.34 -3.83
C ILE A 224 -12.36 10.54 -3.07
N SER A 225 -11.26 11.21 -2.71
CA SER A 225 -10.16 10.65 -1.90
C SER A 225 -9.60 11.72 -0.95
N GLU A 226 -8.84 11.29 0.06
CA GLU A 226 -8.03 12.16 0.92
C GLU A 226 -6.67 12.51 0.30
N THR A 227 -6.23 11.76 -0.72
CA THR A 227 -4.92 11.91 -1.34
C THR A 227 -4.96 13.06 -2.34
N TYR A 228 -4.30 14.19 -2.05
CA TYR A 228 -4.20 15.32 -2.98
C TYR A 228 -2.83 15.36 -3.66
N ILE A 229 -2.82 15.29 -5.00
CA ILE A 229 -1.61 15.47 -5.81
C ILE A 229 -1.52 16.94 -6.23
N PRO A 230 -0.48 17.67 -5.81
CA PRO A 230 -0.39 19.09 -6.11
C PRO A 230 -0.24 19.36 -7.60
N TYR A 231 -0.73 20.52 -8.01
CA TYR A 231 -0.40 21.11 -9.30
C TYR A 231 0.99 21.77 -9.20
N ILE A 232 1.83 21.56 -10.23
CA ILE A 232 3.15 22.18 -10.35
C ILE A 232 3.18 22.94 -11.66
N SER A 233 3.51 24.23 -11.59
CA SER A 233 3.68 25.05 -12.80
C SER A 233 4.92 24.61 -13.57
N LYS A 234 4.99 24.94 -14.87
CA LYS A 234 6.16 24.55 -15.67
C LYS A 234 7.44 25.18 -15.15
N GLU A 235 7.32 26.43 -14.73
CA GLU A 235 8.40 27.28 -14.25
C GLU A 235 8.99 26.74 -12.93
N ASP A 236 8.19 26.03 -12.13
CA ASP A 236 8.61 25.52 -10.83
C ASP A 236 9.26 24.13 -10.89
N PHE A 237 9.08 23.34 -11.95
CA PHE A 237 9.53 21.94 -11.99
C PHE A 237 11.01 21.75 -11.68
N VAL A 238 11.89 22.59 -12.24
CA VAL A 238 13.33 22.53 -11.98
C VAL A 238 13.62 22.71 -10.49
N SER A 239 13.02 23.72 -9.87
CA SER A 239 13.22 24.02 -8.45
C SER A 239 12.63 22.93 -7.55
N VAL A 240 11.47 22.37 -7.91
CA VAL A 240 10.80 21.28 -7.20
C VAL A 240 11.63 20.01 -7.26
N TYR A 241 12.15 19.65 -8.45
CA TYR A 241 13.04 18.51 -8.64
C TYR A 241 14.32 18.66 -7.81
N GLN A 242 15.02 19.78 -7.96
CA GLN A 242 16.25 20.07 -7.21
C GLN A 242 16.01 20.03 -5.71
N LYS A 243 14.90 20.61 -5.23
CA LYS A 243 14.56 20.58 -3.81
C LYS A 243 14.30 19.16 -3.31
N GLY A 244 13.57 18.33 -4.06
CA GLY A 244 13.33 16.94 -3.67
C GLY A 244 14.59 16.07 -3.67
N ILE A 245 15.44 16.18 -4.69
CA ILE A 245 16.74 15.48 -4.74
C ILE A 245 17.64 15.93 -3.58
N SER A 246 17.58 17.21 -3.20
CA SER A 246 18.35 17.73 -2.06
C SER A 246 17.95 17.10 -0.72
N PHE A 247 16.87 16.31 -0.64
CA PHE A 247 16.59 15.50 0.56
C PHE A 247 17.70 14.48 0.84
N LEU A 248 18.43 14.02 -0.18
CA LEU A 248 19.55 13.10 -0.01
C LEU A 248 20.70 13.70 0.84
N THR A 249 20.79 15.02 0.94
CA THR A 249 21.79 15.70 1.80
C THR A 249 21.47 15.61 3.28
N VAL A 250 20.28 15.09 3.66
CA VAL A 250 19.99 14.68 5.04
C VAL A 250 20.95 13.59 5.51
N ALA A 251 21.52 12.79 4.60
CA ALA A 251 22.62 11.90 4.97
C ALA A 251 23.86 12.71 5.36
N ARG A 252 24.44 12.38 6.52
CA ARG A 252 25.64 13.06 6.99
C ARG A 252 26.84 12.62 6.15
N PRO A 253 27.68 13.55 5.66
CA PRO A 253 28.89 13.19 4.92
C PRO A 253 29.83 12.30 5.74
N ILE A 254 30.18 11.15 5.19
CA ILE A 254 31.19 10.23 5.71
C ILE A 254 32.51 10.52 5.00
N LYS A 255 33.60 10.64 5.75
CA LYS A 255 34.93 10.87 5.18
C LYS A 255 35.74 9.59 5.12
N ASN A 256 36.46 9.38 4.02
CA ASN A 256 37.46 8.32 3.91
C ASN A 256 38.73 8.68 4.71
N ASN A 257 39.72 7.78 4.71
CA ASN A 257 40.99 7.97 5.44
C ASN A 257 41.79 9.18 4.95
N ASP A 258 41.57 9.61 3.70
CA ASP A 258 42.23 10.76 3.08
C ASP A 258 41.50 12.09 3.39
N GLY A 259 40.38 12.03 4.12
CA GLY A 259 39.59 13.19 4.53
C GLY A 259 38.58 13.69 3.48
N GLU A 260 38.49 13.02 2.33
CA GLU A 260 37.51 13.26 1.27
C GLU A 260 36.17 12.61 1.59
N VAL A 261 35.08 13.12 1.03
CA VAL A 261 33.74 12.53 1.26
C VAL A 261 33.62 11.23 0.48
N ASP A 262 33.41 10.14 1.19
CA ASP A 262 32.97 8.87 0.63
C ASP A 262 31.47 8.97 0.32
N VAL A 263 31.17 9.32 -0.93
CA VAL A 263 29.79 9.51 -1.41
C VAL A 263 28.99 8.22 -1.33
N VAL A 264 29.63 7.06 -1.57
CA VAL A 264 28.95 5.77 -1.56
C VAL A 264 28.47 5.45 -0.15
N SER A 265 29.38 5.51 0.83
CA SER A 265 29.03 5.28 2.25
C SER A 265 28.05 6.33 2.76
N THR A 266 28.18 7.59 2.34
CA THR A 266 27.26 8.69 2.70
C THR A 266 25.84 8.42 2.25
N LEU A 267 25.64 7.96 1.00
CA LEU A 267 24.29 7.79 0.43
C LEU A 267 23.64 6.45 0.80
N GLN A 268 24.41 5.44 1.18
CA GLN A 268 23.92 4.13 1.59
C GLN A 268 22.75 4.14 2.59
N PRO A 269 22.72 4.98 3.66
CA PRO A 269 21.60 5.04 4.61
C PRO A 269 20.30 5.68 4.08
N ILE A 270 20.34 6.46 2.99
CA ILE A 270 19.18 7.27 2.54
C ILE A 270 18.71 6.95 1.14
N LEU A 271 19.63 6.61 0.22
CA LEU A 271 19.30 6.43 -1.19
C LEU A 271 18.34 5.26 -1.44
N PRO A 272 18.51 4.07 -0.82
CA PRO A 272 17.54 2.98 -0.98
C PRO A 272 16.15 3.37 -0.52
N LEU A 273 16.06 4.13 0.58
CA LEU A 273 14.78 4.65 1.09
C LEU A 273 14.15 5.62 0.10
N PHE A 274 14.92 6.58 -0.41
CA PHE A 274 14.47 7.54 -1.41
C PHE A 274 13.94 6.85 -2.67
N LEU A 275 14.72 5.95 -3.26
CA LEU A 275 14.36 5.21 -4.48
C LEU A 275 13.17 4.28 -4.28
N TYR A 276 13.06 3.65 -3.11
CA TYR A 276 11.96 2.75 -2.81
C TYR A 276 10.61 3.48 -2.73
N VAL A 277 10.59 4.74 -2.25
CA VAL A 277 9.36 5.56 -2.29
C VAL A 277 8.96 5.90 -3.73
N HIS A 278 9.92 6.21 -4.61
CA HIS A 278 9.64 6.38 -6.05
C HIS A 278 9.08 5.11 -6.68
N LEU A 279 9.69 3.97 -6.36
CA LEU A 279 9.30 2.66 -6.87
C LEU A 279 7.87 2.30 -6.45
N ALA A 280 7.47 2.64 -5.22
CA ALA A 280 6.12 2.40 -4.74
C ALA A 280 5.06 3.22 -5.50
N HIS A 281 5.34 4.49 -5.82
CA HIS A 281 4.48 5.30 -6.67
C HIS A 281 4.49 4.81 -8.13
N ALA A 282 5.58 4.22 -8.59
CA ALA A 282 5.69 3.61 -9.92
C ALA A 282 5.25 2.13 -9.97
N ALA A 283 4.75 1.55 -8.87
CA ALA A 283 4.57 0.11 -8.74
C ALA A 283 3.66 -0.48 -9.83
N LYS A 284 2.64 0.27 -10.27
CA LYS A 284 1.76 -0.15 -11.36
C LYS A 284 2.48 -0.21 -12.71
N LEU A 285 3.34 0.77 -13.02
CA LEU A 285 4.13 0.77 -14.26
C LEU A 285 5.10 -0.42 -14.27
N PHE A 286 5.73 -0.70 -13.13
CA PHE A 286 6.60 -1.86 -12.97
C PHE A 286 5.85 -3.19 -13.12
N GLN A 287 4.63 -3.29 -12.58
CA GLN A 287 3.75 -4.44 -12.80
C GLN A 287 3.40 -4.60 -14.29
N ASP A 288 3.04 -3.51 -14.97
CA ASP A 288 2.65 -3.56 -16.40
C ASP A 288 3.84 -3.88 -17.31
N ALA A 289 5.07 -3.57 -16.87
CA ALA A 289 6.31 -4.02 -17.47
C ALA A 289 6.75 -5.46 -17.08
N GLY A 290 5.94 -6.19 -16.30
CA GLY A 290 6.24 -7.55 -15.84
C GLY A 290 7.32 -7.65 -14.75
N ARG A 291 7.63 -6.55 -14.06
CA ARG A 291 8.69 -6.42 -13.04
C ARG A 291 8.11 -6.00 -11.69
N ASP A 292 7.25 -6.84 -11.08
CA ASP A 292 6.58 -6.51 -9.82
C ASP A 292 7.53 -6.14 -8.66
N LEU A 293 7.12 -5.16 -7.86
CA LEU A 293 7.70 -4.81 -6.56
C LEU A 293 7.38 -5.90 -5.52
N GLN A 294 8.37 -6.74 -5.20
CA GLN A 294 8.20 -7.94 -4.36
C GLN A 294 9.15 -7.99 -3.15
N PHE A 295 9.44 -6.83 -2.55
CA PHE A 295 10.23 -6.75 -1.32
C PHE A 295 9.79 -5.57 -0.46
N VAL A 296 10.12 -5.63 0.83
CA VAL A 296 9.93 -4.57 1.83
C VAL A 296 11.25 -3.84 2.06
N LEU A 297 11.25 -2.55 2.36
CA LEU A 297 12.47 -1.87 2.79
C LEU A 297 12.51 -1.76 4.32
N ALA A 298 13.61 -2.19 4.93
CA ALA A 298 13.82 -2.17 6.38
C ALA A 298 14.92 -1.18 6.77
N CYS A 299 14.55 -0.11 7.46
CA CYS A 299 15.49 0.84 8.04
C CYS A 299 15.81 0.43 9.48
N ILE A 300 17.00 -0.14 9.69
CA ILE A 300 17.39 -0.76 10.96
C ILE A 300 18.50 0.06 11.62
N GLY A 301 18.27 0.49 12.86
CA GLY A 301 19.26 1.27 13.59
C GLY A 301 18.87 1.51 15.04
N GLU A 302 19.87 1.78 15.87
CA GLU A 302 19.67 2.00 17.30
C GLU A 302 18.72 3.18 17.60
N SER A 303 18.21 3.21 18.82
CA SER A 303 17.45 4.34 19.34
C SER A 303 18.24 5.65 19.23
N GLY A 304 17.57 6.71 18.77
CA GLY A 304 18.20 8.03 18.53
C GLY A 304 18.87 8.21 17.16
N SER A 305 18.86 7.19 16.28
CA SER A 305 19.42 7.27 14.92
C SER A 305 18.61 8.09 13.90
N LEU A 306 17.54 8.77 14.32
CA LEU A 306 16.61 9.51 13.45
C LEU A 306 15.90 8.66 12.35
N LYS A 307 16.06 7.33 12.34
CA LYS A 307 15.45 6.40 11.37
C LYS A 307 13.96 6.65 11.10
N THR A 308 13.19 6.76 12.17
CA THR A 308 11.75 6.98 12.15
C THR A 308 11.41 8.38 11.67
N SER A 309 12.20 9.38 12.06
CA SER A 309 12.02 10.77 11.65
C SER A 309 12.22 10.95 10.15
N VAL A 310 13.30 10.37 9.59
CA VAL A 310 13.58 10.38 8.15
C VAL A 310 12.50 9.61 7.40
N ALA A 311 12.14 8.41 7.86
CA ALA A 311 11.09 7.62 7.24
C ALA A 311 9.76 8.37 7.19
N LYS A 312 9.30 8.98 8.29
CA LYS A 312 8.05 9.77 8.32
C LYS A 312 8.07 10.93 7.33
N THR A 313 9.16 11.69 7.27
CA THR A 313 9.27 12.84 6.36
C THR A 313 9.23 12.44 4.89
N LEU A 314 9.81 11.29 4.54
CA LEU A 314 9.91 10.83 3.15
C LEU A 314 8.70 9.99 2.70
N VAL A 315 8.13 9.18 3.60
CA VAL A 315 7.11 8.16 3.29
C VAL A 315 5.68 8.69 3.40
N LEU A 316 5.44 9.74 4.20
CA LEU A 316 4.08 10.21 4.51
C LEU A 316 3.62 11.51 3.80
N PRO A 317 4.16 11.96 2.64
CA PRO A 317 3.72 13.21 2.05
C PRO A 317 2.22 13.20 1.71
N PHE A 318 1.64 12.05 1.36
CA PHE A 318 0.22 11.93 1.01
C PHE A 318 -0.63 11.16 2.04
N MET A 319 -0.07 10.82 3.20
CA MET A 319 -0.71 9.93 4.17
C MET A 319 -1.23 10.67 5.41
N ASN A 320 -1.30 12.01 5.41
CA ASN A 320 -1.82 12.82 6.53
C ASN A 320 -1.19 12.50 7.91
N ASP A 321 0.09 12.12 7.93
CA ASP A 321 0.83 11.62 9.10
C ASP A 321 0.31 10.29 9.69
N GLU A 322 -0.51 9.53 8.95
CA GLU A 322 -0.96 8.20 9.35
C GLU A 322 0.14 7.15 9.11
N TYR A 323 0.56 6.51 10.20
CA TYR A 323 1.42 5.33 10.21
C TYR A 323 0.97 4.40 11.33
N LEU A 324 1.34 3.12 11.24
CA LEU A 324 1.07 2.14 12.28
C LEU A 324 2.37 1.66 12.91
N ASN A 325 2.26 1.04 14.08
CA ASN A 325 3.34 0.26 14.68
C ASN A 325 2.97 -1.22 14.74
N PHE A 326 3.94 -2.08 15.07
CA PHE A 326 3.72 -3.52 15.16
C PHE A 326 2.84 -3.95 16.36
N GLN A 327 2.47 -3.04 17.26
CA GLN A 327 1.48 -3.31 18.30
C GLN A 327 0.04 -3.23 17.78
N SER A 328 -0.17 -2.63 16.61
CA SER A 328 -1.49 -2.54 15.95
C SER A 328 -2.08 -3.92 15.64
N THR A 329 -3.42 -4.02 15.59
CA THR A 329 -4.08 -5.29 15.28
C THR A 329 -3.80 -5.72 13.84
N PRO A 330 -3.78 -7.02 13.51
CA PRO A 330 -3.63 -7.49 12.13
C PRO A 330 -4.65 -6.87 11.16
N ARG A 331 -5.88 -6.62 11.65
CA ARG A 331 -6.93 -5.96 10.85
C ARG A 331 -6.62 -4.51 10.56
N ALA A 332 -6.06 -3.76 11.51
CA ALA A 332 -5.63 -2.38 11.28
C ALA A 332 -4.51 -2.31 10.23
N ILE A 333 -3.52 -3.21 10.32
CA ILE A 333 -2.43 -3.32 9.32
C ILE A 333 -2.99 -3.66 7.93
N GLU A 334 -3.96 -4.58 7.84
CA GLU A 334 -4.62 -4.94 6.58
C GLU A 334 -5.36 -3.75 5.95
N LEU A 335 -6.11 -2.98 6.76
CA LEU A 335 -6.82 -1.79 6.30
C LEU A 335 -5.86 -0.69 5.84
N TYR A 336 -4.78 -0.47 6.61
CA TYR A 336 -3.76 0.52 6.25
C TYR A 336 -3.03 0.15 4.97
N ARG A 337 -2.72 -1.14 4.76
CA ARG A 337 -2.18 -1.64 3.49
C ARG A 337 -3.12 -1.39 2.32
N LYS A 338 -4.43 -1.59 2.49
CA LYS A 338 -5.43 -1.29 1.44
C LYS A 338 -5.43 0.21 1.10
N LYS A 339 -5.42 1.08 2.12
CA LYS A 339 -5.31 2.56 1.95
C LYS A 339 -4.00 2.98 1.28
N ALA A 340 -2.92 2.22 1.48
CA ALA A 340 -1.58 2.49 0.95
C ALA A 340 -1.37 1.95 -0.48
N LYS A 341 -2.43 1.54 -1.20
CA LYS A 341 -2.33 1.12 -2.61
C LYS A 341 -1.67 2.22 -3.46
N ASN A 342 -0.69 1.87 -4.29
CA ASN A 342 0.14 2.79 -5.11
C ASN A 342 0.92 3.86 -4.30
N LYS A 343 1.03 3.68 -2.99
CA LYS A 343 1.73 4.55 -2.04
C LYS A 343 2.66 3.69 -1.19
N VAL A 344 3.22 4.29 -0.14
CA VAL A 344 4.09 3.60 0.81
C VAL A 344 3.41 3.51 2.17
N MET A 345 3.33 2.31 2.69
CA MET A 345 2.93 2.01 4.06
C MET A 345 4.13 2.14 5.00
N LEU A 346 4.00 2.86 6.12
CA LEU A 346 5.04 2.90 7.16
C LEU A 346 4.62 2.07 8.39
N LEU A 347 5.39 1.03 8.72
CA LEU A 347 5.26 0.31 9.99
C LEU A 347 6.45 0.63 10.89
N ASP A 348 6.17 1.37 11.95
CA ASP A 348 7.18 1.86 12.89
C ASP A 348 7.44 0.83 13.99
N ASP A 349 8.68 0.82 14.45
CA ASP A 349 9.11 0.31 15.75
C ASP A 349 8.91 -1.21 15.97
N ILE A 350 9.80 -2.01 15.36
CA ILE A 350 10.13 -3.34 15.89
C ILE A 350 11.27 -3.17 16.91
N TYR A 351 10.91 -3.18 18.19
CA TYR A 351 11.86 -3.01 19.28
C TYR A 351 12.81 -4.20 19.45
N SER A 352 12.31 -5.43 19.30
CA SER A 352 13.09 -6.64 19.56
C SER A 352 12.68 -7.79 18.65
N SER A 353 13.68 -8.56 18.18
CA SER A 353 13.47 -9.85 17.52
C SER A 353 12.88 -10.93 18.43
N GLN A 354 12.79 -10.67 19.73
CA GLN A 354 12.15 -11.54 20.72
C GLN A 354 10.64 -11.29 20.88
N ASP A 355 10.11 -10.17 20.37
CA ASP A 355 8.67 -9.92 20.34
C ASP A 355 8.03 -10.81 19.26
N ARG A 356 7.62 -12.01 19.67
CA ARG A 356 7.02 -13.00 18.78
C ARG A 356 5.78 -12.47 18.06
N GLY A 357 4.99 -11.61 18.71
CA GLY A 357 3.79 -11.03 18.11
C GLY A 357 4.12 -10.02 17.02
N ALA A 358 5.11 -9.17 17.25
CA ALA A 358 5.62 -8.25 16.24
C ALA A 358 6.28 -8.98 15.07
N ILE A 359 7.10 -10.01 15.34
CA ILE A 359 7.77 -10.82 14.32
C ILE A 359 6.78 -11.63 13.48
N GLU A 360 5.72 -12.19 14.06
CA GLU A 360 4.68 -12.89 13.30
C GLU A 360 3.94 -11.93 12.34
N LYS A 361 3.61 -10.72 12.80
CA LYS A 361 3.02 -9.67 11.95
C LYS A 361 3.99 -9.23 10.86
N PHE A 362 5.28 -9.09 11.19
CA PHE A 362 6.33 -8.77 10.23
C PHE A 362 6.45 -9.83 9.14
N GLU A 363 6.52 -11.12 9.50
CA GLU A 363 6.53 -12.23 8.55
C GLU A 363 5.28 -12.25 7.66
N ASN A 364 4.11 -11.92 8.21
CA ASN A 364 2.88 -11.77 7.42
C ASN A 364 3.01 -10.65 6.38
N VAL A 365 3.48 -9.47 6.81
CA VAL A 365 3.70 -8.32 5.93
C VAL A 365 4.72 -8.65 4.84
N LEU A 366 5.85 -9.28 5.19
CA LEU A 366 6.85 -9.73 4.23
C LEU A 366 6.28 -10.65 3.15
N ARG A 367 5.43 -11.60 3.53
CA ARG A 367 4.80 -12.51 2.55
C ARG A 367 3.79 -11.79 1.68
N CYS A 368 2.98 -10.89 2.25
CA CYS A 368 2.01 -10.14 1.46
C CYS A 368 2.66 -9.25 0.39
N PHE A 369 3.71 -8.50 0.73
CA PHE A 369 4.45 -7.71 -0.26
C PHE A 369 5.36 -8.58 -1.13
N GLY A 370 6.00 -9.60 -0.54
CA GLY A 370 6.96 -10.45 -1.24
C GLY A 370 6.33 -11.42 -2.24
N ASP A 371 5.11 -11.88 -1.99
CA ASP A 371 4.42 -12.81 -2.85
C ASP A 371 3.32 -12.11 -3.69
N GLY A 372 3.06 -10.82 -3.43
CA GLY A 372 2.06 -10.00 -4.15
C GLY A 372 0.61 -10.35 -3.82
N VAL A 373 0.38 -11.26 -2.87
CA VAL A 373 -0.93 -11.84 -2.54
C VAL A 373 -1.37 -11.45 -1.13
N GLY A 374 -2.51 -10.74 -1.03
CA GLY A 374 -3.21 -10.52 0.23
C GLY A 374 -4.03 -11.72 0.68
N ARG A 375 -4.65 -11.65 1.87
CA ARG A 375 -5.62 -12.66 2.31
C ARG A 375 -6.85 -12.62 1.40
N SER A 376 -7.24 -13.79 0.89
CA SER A 376 -8.56 -13.99 0.26
C SER A 376 -9.61 -14.13 1.36
N LYS A 377 -10.67 -13.32 1.32
CA LYS A 377 -11.85 -13.51 2.18
C LYS A 377 -12.97 -14.13 1.37
N SER A 378 -13.55 -15.21 1.88
CA SER A 378 -14.86 -15.70 1.43
C SER A 378 -15.92 -14.73 1.97
N ASP A 379 -16.80 -14.23 1.10
CA ASP A 379 -17.98 -13.51 1.58
C ASP A 379 -18.93 -14.45 2.37
N ALA A 380 -19.93 -13.88 3.05
CA ALA A 380 -20.93 -14.65 3.80
C ALA A 380 -21.77 -15.60 2.91
N THR A 381 -21.65 -15.46 1.60
CA THR A 381 -22.33 -16.22 0.54
C THR A 381 -21.41 -17.26 -0.11
N PHE A 382 -20.17 -17.44 0.37
CA PHE A 382 -19.14 -18.36 -0.12
C PHE A 382 -18.80 -18.24 -1.63
N ASN A 383 -19.23 -17.19 -2.33
CA ASN A 383 -19.21 -17.17 -3.81
C ASN A 383 -18.14 -16.24 -4.40
N GLN A 384 -17.55 -15.32 -3.64
CA GLN A 384 -16.41 -14.52 -4.11
C GLN A 384 -15.27 -14.50 -3.08
N LEU A 385 -14.09 -14.94 -3.52
CA LEU A 385 -12.83 -14.74 -2.84
C LEU A 385 -12.32 -13.34 -3.19
N GLU A 386 -12.59 -12.35 -2.34
CA GLU A 386 -12.01 -11.01 -2.54
C GLU A 386 -10.51 -11.10 -2.22
N SER A 387 -9.66 -11.16 -3.25
CA SER A 387 -8.21 -11.10 -3.08
C SER A 387 -7.76 -9.64 -3.09
N ILE A 388 -7.25 -9.15 -1.97
CA ILE A 388 -6.63 -7.82 -1.91
C ILE A 388 -5.28 -7.92 -2.63
N SER A 389 -5.17 -7.38 -3.85
CA SER A 389 -3.89 -7.22 -4.54
C SER A 389 -3.00 -6.26 -3.75
N VAL A 390 -1.74 -6.64 -3.50
CA VAL A 390 -0.78 -5.76 -2.83
C VAL A 390 0.01 -5.01 -3.90
N LEU A 391 -0.30 -3.72 -4.06
CA LEU A 391 0.33 -2.84 -5.04
C LEU A 391 0.79 -1.55 -4.34
N GLY A 392 2.10 -1.29 -4.33
CA GLY A 392 2.71 -0.21 -3.54
C GLY A 392 3.87 -0.74 -2.68
N GLY A 393 4.43 0.11 -1.83
CA GLY A 393 5.59 -0.20 -0.99
C GLY A 393 5.27 -0.32 0.49
N CYS A 394 6.14 -1.02 1.22
CA CYS A 394 6.19 -0.99 2.68
C CYS A 394 7.59 -0.62 3.16
N VAL A 395 7.67 0.37 4.03
CA VAL A 395 8.87 0.72 4.80
C VAL A 395 8.64 0.32 6.25
N ILE A 396 9.63 -0.33 6.84
CA ILE A 396 9.60 -0.66 8.27
C ILE A 396 10.79 -0.02 8.98
N THR A 397 10.62 0.31 10.25
CA THR A 397 11.72 0.71 11.13
C THR A 397 11.91 -0.32 12.22
N ALA A 398 13.17 -0.62 12.56
CA ALA A 398 13.50 -1.55 13.63
C ALA A 398 14.74 -1.11 14.39
N GLU A 399 14.82 -1.48 15.67
CA GLU A 399 16.01 -1.19 16.49
C GLU A 399 17.12 -2.23 16.31
N GLN A 400 16.72 -3.47 16.03
CA GLN A 400 17.60 -4.62 15.93
C GLN A 400 17.33 -5.39 14.63
N ASP A 401 18.27 -6.26 14.28
CA ASP A 401 18.07 -7.20 13.18
C ASP A 401 16.89 -8.13 13.46
N LEU A 402 16.08 -8.32 12.42
CA LEU A 402 14.74 -8.91 12.52
C LEU A 402 14.75 -10.45 12.63
N GLY A 403 15.94 -11.08 12.73
CA GLY A 403 16.11 -12.48 13.09
C GLY A 403 15.20 -13.46 12.35
N SER A 404 15.12 -13.35 11.03
CA SER A 404 14.18 -14.14 10.21
C SER A 404 14.81 -15.41 9.64
N GLN A 405 14.05 -16.26 8.94
CA GLN A 405 14.64 -17.35 8.14
C GLN A 405 15.21 -16.78 6.82
N GLN A 406 16.17 -17.45 6.18
CA GLN A 406 16.77 -16.98 4.92
C GLN A 406 15.73 -16.63 3.83
N SER A 407 14.66 -17.44 3.70
CA SER A 407 13.58 -17.15 2.74
C SER A 407 12.86 -15.82 3.02
N SER A 408 12.72 -15.45 4.30
CA SER A 408 12.13 -14.20 4.74
C SER A 408 13.13 -13.04 4.63
N ALA A 409 14.42 -13.28 4.91
CA ALA A 409 15.50 -12.32 4.73
C ALA A 409 15.60 -11.78 3.29
N LEU A 410 15.38 -12.64 2.31
CA LEU A 410 15.38 -12.24 0.89
C LEU A 410 14.13 -11.46 0.45
N ARG A 411 13.10 -11.34 1.30
CA ARG A 411 11.88 -10.56 1.05
C ARG A 411 11.97 -9.12 1.54
N TYR A 412 13.10 -8.72 2.13
CA TYR A 412 13.35 -7.32 2.44
C TYR A 412 14.76 -6.89 2.06
N VAL A 413 14.91 -5.59 1.84
CA VAL A 413 16.19 -4.92 1.67
C VAL A 413 16.41 -4.06 2.91
N THR A 414 17.49 -4.32 3.63
CA THR A 414 17.91 -3.59 4.80
C THR A 414 18.83 -2.43 4.44
N THR A 415 18.55 -1.31 5.07
CA THR A 415 19.43 -0.15 5.17
C THR A 415 19.78 0.04 6.63
N LYS A 416 21.08 -0.01 6.95
CA LYS A 416 21.59 0.21 8.32
C LYS A 416 21.81 1.69 8.58
N VAL A 417 21.38 2.14 9.75
CA VAL A 417 21.56 3.52 10.21
C VAL A 417 22.03 3.54 11.67
N ASN A 418 22.78 4.56 12.01
CA ASN A 418 23.29 4.85 13.36
C ASN A 418 23.05 6.33 13.69
N ARG A 419 23.43 6.77 14.89
CA ARG A 419 23.27 8.17 15.34
C ARG A 419 23.93 9.22 14.46
N ASP A 420 24.91 8.83 13.68
CA ASP A 420 25.67 9.73 12.81
C ASP A 420 25.29 9.61 11.34
N SER A 421 24.31 8.78 10.98
CA SER A 421 23.91 8.57 9.59
C SER A 421 23.16 9.77 9.00
N PHE A 422 22.48 10.55 9.84
CA PHE A 422 21.65 11.68 9.39
C PHE A 422 22.02 13.00 10.08
N ASP A 423 21.84 14.08 9.35
CA ASP A 423 21.93 15.46 9.83
C ASP A 423 20.55 15.92 10.34
N SER A 424 20.45 16.15 11.65
CA SER A 424 19.22 16.59 12.30
C SER A 424 18.78 17.99 11.88
N ASN A 425 19.71 18.88 11.54
CA ASN A 425 19.41 20.27 11.19
C ASN A 425 18.75 20.32 9.82
N ILE A 426 19.32 19.61 8.83
CA ILE A 426 18.75 19.53 7.49
C ILE A 426 17.39 18.82 7.54
N LEU A 427 17.27 17.71 8.26
CA LEU A 427 15.99 17.01 8.43
C LEU A 427 14.91 17.91 9.06
N LEU A 428 15.30 18.73 10.05
CA LEU A 428 14.39 19.63 10.74
C LEU A 428 13.77 20.68 9.78
N GLU A 429 14.48 21.11 8.73
CA GLU A 429 13.92 22.03 7.73
C GLU A 429 12.74 21.41 6.99
N TYR A 430 12.87 20.17 6.51
CA TYR A 430 11.79 19.45 5.86
C TYR A 430 10.61 19.21 6.80
N GLN A 431 10.89 18.86 8.06
CA GLN A 431 9.84 18.65 9.06
C GLN A 431 9.09 19.95 9.39
N LYS A 432 9.81 21.08 9.50
CA LYS A 432 9.19 22.40 9.70
C LYS A 432 8.34 22.80 8.49
N ASN A 433 8.87 22.62 7.28
CA ASN A 433 8.13 22.92 6.06
C ASN A 433 6.82 22.11 5.98
N SER A 434 6.86 20.81 6.29
CA SER A 434 5.66 19.97 6.34
C SER A 434 4.63 20.47 7.36
N ARG A 435 5.07 20.82 8.58
CA ARG A 435 4.17 21.37 9.62
C ARG A 435 3.56 22.70 9.22
N ILE A 436 4.35 23.59 8.63
CA ILE A 436 3.90 24.91 8.14
C ILE A 436 2.88 24.72 7.02
N ALA A 437 3.20 23.91 6.02
CA ALA A 437 2.31 23.60 4.91
C ALA A 437 0.96 23.04 5.40
N LYS A 438 0.98 22.10 6.36
CA LYS A 438 -0.25 21.58 6.97
C LYS A 438 -1.07 22.65 7.68
N ARG A 439 -0.43 23.54 8.44
CA ARG A 439 -1.09 24.67 9.13
C ARG A 439 -1.74 25.63 8.14
N ASP A 440 -1.02 25.94 7.06
CA ASP A 440 -1.42 26.95 6.08
C ASP A 440 -2.28 26.36 4.95
N LYS A 441 -2.59 25.05 5.03
CA LYS A 441 -3.29 24.27 3.99
C LYS A 441 -2.59 24.34 2.62
N GLU A 442 -1.27 24.42 2.63
CA GLU A 442 -0.39 24.41 1.46
C GLU A 442 0.27 23.03 1.27
N ASN A 443 1.04 22.88 0.20
CA ASN A 443 1.79 21.66 -0.09
C ASN A 443 3.23 21.80 0.42
N SER A 444 3.72 20.80 1.15
CA SER A 444 5.12 20.71 1.57
C SER A 444 6.04 20.44 0.38
N TRP A 445 7.35 20.67 0.55
CA TRP A 445 8.36 20.39 -0.47
C TRP A 445 8.34 18.93 -0.94
N MET A 446 8.14 17.98 -0.02
CA MET A 446 8.06 16.55 -0.39
C MET A 446 6.74 16.22 -1.10
N GLN A 447 5.63 16.84 -0.72
CA GLN A 447 4.37 16.71 -1.46
C GLN A 447 4.49 17.25 -2.88
N MET A 448 5.12 18.43 -3.04
CA MET A 448 5.37 19.06 -4.33
C MET A 448 6.26 18.16 -5.21
N TYR A 449 7.35 17.66 -4.65
CA TYR A 449 8.29 16.79 -5.36
C TYR A 449 7.66 15.47 -5.82
N PHE A 450 7.03 14.72 -4.92
CA PHE A 450 6.41 13.46 -5.32
C PHE A 450 5.15 13.65 -6.17
N GLY A 451 4.48 14.80 -6.04
CA GLY A 451 3.41 15.19 -6.97
C GLY A 451 3.96 15.36 -8.38
N ALA A 452 5.10 16.04 -8.52
CA ALA A 452 5.78 16.22 -9.80
C ALA A 452 6.26 14.89 -10.40
N TRP A 453 6.79 14.00 -9.57
CA TRP A 453 7.12 12.63 -9.97
C TRP A 453 5.91 11.87 -10.53
N ILE A 454 4.77 11.89 -9.82
CA ILE A 454 3.55 11.21 -10.27
C ILE A 454 3.03 11.80 -11.59
N ARG A 455 3.06 13.14 -11.74
CA ARG A 455 2.67 13.81 -12.98
C ARG A 455 3.59 13.49 -14.16
N TYR A 456 4.90 13.39 -13.90
CA TYR A 456 5.86 12.93 -14.90
C TYR A 456 5.53 11.50 -15.36
N LEU A 457 5.26 10.58 -14.43
CA LEU A 457 4.87 9.20 -14.75
C LEU A 457 3.54 9.14 -15.51
N GLU A 458 2.56 9.98 -15.15
CA GLU A 458 1.25 10.03 -15.80
C GLU A 458 1.37 10.48 -17.25
N ALA A 459 2.14 11.56 -17.50
CA ALA A 459 2.37 12.07 -18.84
C ALA A 459 3.20 11.12 -19.72
N ASN A 460 4.11 10.36 -19.11
CA ASN A 460 5.03 9.47 -19.82
C ASN A 460 4.75 8.00 -19.54
N TYR A 461 3.49 7.63 -19.27
CA TYR A 461 3.17 6.30 -18.72
C TYR A 461 3.66 5.17 -19.63
N LEU A 462 3.28 5.20 -20.91
CA LEU A 462 3.63 4.15 -21.88
C LEU A 462 5.14 4.12 -22.14
N ASP A 463 5.77 5.28 -22.32
CA ASP A 463 7.22 5.38 -22.53
C ASP A 463 8.02 4.87 -21.31
N SER A 464 7.52 5.16 -20.11
CA SER A 464 8.11 4.66 -18.85
C SER A 464 7.96 3.14 -18.74
N VAL A 465 6.80 2.56 -19.08
CA VAL A 465 6.60 1.10 -19.11
C VAL A 465 7.53 0.44 -20.14
N ALA A 466 7.63 1.01 -21.34
CA ALA A 466 8.54 0.54 -22.38
C ALA A 466 10.00 0.61 -21.92
N PHE A 467 10.41 1.71 -21.31
CA PHE A 467 11.73 1.88 -20.72
C PHE A 467 12.00 0.82 -19.63
N ILE A 468 11.09 0.62 -18.67
CA ILE A 468 11.25 -0.37 -17.60
C ILE A 468 11.40 -1.77 -18.19
N THR A 469 10.64 -2.09 -19.25
CA THR A 469 10.71 -3.38 -19.93
C THR A 469 12.07 -3.60 -20.58
N ALA A 470 12.55 -2.60 -21.33
CA ALA A 470 13.76 -2.67 -22.14
C ALA A 470 15.07 -2.42 -21.36
N PHE A 471 15.01 -1.73 -20.22
CA PHE A 471 16.21 -1.38 -19.46
C PHE A 471 16.83 -2.63 -18.85
N GLU A 472 18.04 -2.94 -19.31
CA GLU A 472 18.85 -4.05 -18.82
C GLU A 472 20.06 -3.52 -18.04
N GLU A 473 19.98 -3.63 -16.72
CA GLU A 473 21.10 -3.37 -15.85
C GLU A 473 22.05 -4.57 -15.87
N PRO A 474 23.37 -4.39 -16.10
CA PRO A 474 24.34 -5.47 -16.03
C PRO A 474 24.18 -6.35 -14.79
N LEU A 475 24.11 -7.66 -15.02
CA LEU A 475 23.90 -8.65 -13.96
C LEU A 475 25.00 -8.55 -12.91
N LEU A 476 24.57 -8.35 -11.66
CA LEU A 476 25.46 -8.42 -10.51
C LEU A 476 25.62 -9.90 -10.14
N LYS A 477 26.86 -10.42 -10.18
CA LYS A 477 27.12 -11.80 -9.79
C LYS A 477 26.92 -11.98 -8.28
N ILE A 478 25.70 -12.36 -7.91
CA ILE A 478 25.31 -12.52 -6.51
C ILE A 478 24.71 -13.91 -6.24
N LYS A 479 24.81 -14.38 -5.00
CA LYS A 479 24.39 -15.70 -4.52
C LYS A 479 22.88 -15.95 -4.68
N PHE A 480 22.05 -14.92 -4.50
CA PHE A 480 20.59 -15.07 -4.47
C PHE A 480 19.91 -14.27 -5.59
N LYS A 481 19.24 -14.96 -6.52
CA LYS A 481 18.46 -14.35 -7.62
C LYS A 481 17.43 -13.31 -7.16
N ARG A 482 16.87 -13.50 -5.96
CA ARG A 482 15.89 -12.55 -5.41
C ARG A 482 16.53 -11.21 -5.02
N ALA A 483 17.72 -11.23 -4.45
CA ALA A 483 18.47 -10.01 -4.16
C ALA A 483 18.89 -9.31 -5.48
N GLU A 484 19.14 -10.07 -6.54
CA GLU A 484 19.53 -9.55 -7.86
C GLU A 484 18.35 -8.79 -8.48
N ARG A 485 17.15 -9.38 -8.39
CA ARG A 485 15.92 -8.72 -8.80
C ARG A 485 15.65 -7.44 -8.00
N ASN A 486 15.84 -7.45 -6.68
CA ASN A 486 15.65 -6.25 -5.87
C ASN A 486 16.62 -5.12 -6.28
N PHE A 487 17.88 -5.47 -6.55
CA PHE A 487 18.87 -4.55 -7.10
C PHE A 487 18.43 -3.99 -8.46
N GLN A 488 18.00 -4.85 -9.39
CA GLN A 488 17.52 -4.42 -10.72
C GLN A 488 16.34 -3.45 -10.64
N LEU A 489 15.38 -3.69 -9.74
CA LEU A 489 14.24 -2.78 -9.54
C LEU A 489 14.71 -1.40 -9.04
N LEU A 490 15.59 -1.38 -8.04
CA LEU A 490 16.14 -0.13 -7.50
C LEU A 490 17.01 0.61 -8.52
N ALA A 491 17.81 -0.11 -9.32
CA ALA A 491 18.63 0.46 -10.37
C ALA A 491 17.79 1.01 -11.53
N THR A 492 16.70 0.32 -11.90
CA THR A 492 15.78 0.79 -12.94
C THR A 492 15.07 2.07 -12.51
N VAL A 493 14.52 2.10 -11.28
CA VAL A 493 13.85 3.32 -10.79
C VAL A 493 14.84 4.47 -10.58
N ALA A 494 16.08 4.19 -10.18
CA ALA A 494 17.15 5.19 -10.12
C ALA A 494 17.35 5.89 -11.47
N LYS A 495 17.46 5.12 -12.56
CA LYS A 495 17.59 5.69 -13.90
C LYS A 495 16.33 6.46 -14.32
N LEU A 496 15.13 5.95 -13.97
CA LEU A 496 13.88 6.63 -14.28
C LEU A 496 13.72 7.97 -13.54
N VAL A 497 14.20 8.07 -12.28
CA VAL A 497 14.26 9.34 -11.53
C VAL A 497 15.22 10.32 -12.18
N MET A 498 16.36 9.86 -12.71
CA MET A 498 17.27 10.72 -13.46
C MET A 498 16.66 11.19 -14.79
N ASN A 499 15.93 10.32 -15.48
CA ASN A 499 15.19 10.70 -16.70
C ASN A 499 14.12 11.76 -16.41
N PHE A 500 13.45 11.69 -15.25
CA PHE A 500 12.57 12.76 -14.79
C PHE A 500 13.32 14.09 -14.66
N GLY A 501 14.50 14.09 -14.03
CA GLY A 501 15.36 15.27 -13.93
C GLY A 501 15.81 15.83 -15.28
N LEU A 502 16.09 14.96 -16.25
CA LEU A 502 16.45 15.34 -17.61
C LEU A 502 15.26 15.99 -18.34
N GLU A 503 14.08 15.38 -18.26
CA GLU A 503 12.86 15.84 -18.93
C GLU A 503 12.43 17.23 -18.43
N VAL A 504 12.54 17.47 -17.11
CA VAL A 504 12.22 18.79 -16.54
C VAL A 504 13.34 19.83 -16.73
N GLY A 505 14.46 19.46 -17.37
CA GLY A 505 15.61 20.35 -17.59
C GLY A 505 16.44 20.64 -16.34
N ALA A 506 16.28 19.86 -15.28
CA ALA A 506 17.06 20.00 -14.04
C ALA A 506 18.42 19.29 -14.10
N LEU A 507 18.59 18.35 -15.04
CA LEU A 507 19.84 17.62 -15.30
C LEU A 507 20.15 17.63 -16.79
N SER A 508 21.43 17.67 -17.11
CA SER A 508 21.99 17.35 -18.43
C SER A 508 22.18 15.83 -18.59
N LYS A 509 22.40 15.37 -19.83
CA LYS A 509 22.68 13.95 -20.11
C LYS A 509 23.93 13.43 -19.39
N ASP A 510 24.96 14.26 -19.29
CA ASP A 510 26.23 13.89 -18.63
C ASP A 510 26.04 13.79 -17.10
N GLU A 511 25.22 14.67 -16.51
CA GLU A 511 24.84 14.59 -15.09
C GLU A 511 23.99 13.37 -14.78
N VAL A 512 23.06 13.00 -15.68
CA VAL A 512 22.28 11.76 -15.56
C VAL A 512 23.20 10.55 -15.51
N GLU A 513 24.18 10.45 -16.41
CA GLU A 513 25.06 9.28 -16.48
C GLU A 513 26.02 9.21 -15.28
N SER A 514 26.65 10.32 -14.94
CA SER A 514 27.59 10.38 -13.81
C SER A 514 26.88 10.15 -12.47
N THR A 515 25.71 10.75 -12.24
CA THR A 515 24.94 10.54 -11.00
C THR A 515 24.41 9.12 -10.92
N TYR A 516 23.94 8.56 -12.04
CA TYR A 516 23.48 7.18 -12.09
C TYR A 516 24.57 6.18 -11.71
N GLN A 517 25.80 6.38 -12.22
CA GLN A 517 26.92 5.51 -11.90
C GLN A 517 27.25 5.52 -10.39
N VAL A 518 27.20 6.68 -9.74
CA VAL A 518 27.37 6.78 -8.28
C VAL A 518 26.24 6.08 -7.54
N TRP A 519 24.99 6.30 -7.93
CA TRP A 519 23.83 5.65 -7.30
C TRP A 519 23.88 4.13 -7.46
N ARG A 520 24.32 3.66 -8.62
CA ARG A 520 24.52 2.24 -8.92
C ARG A 520 25.55 1.61 -7.99
N GLU A 521 26.68 2.27 -7.71
CA GLU A 521 27.69 1.78 -6.77
C GLU A 521 27.13 1.65 -5.34
N VAL A 522 26.34 2.62 -4.90
CA VAL A 522 25.60 2.55 -3.62
C VAL A 522 24.66 1.34 -3.60
N LEU A 523 23.89 1.13 -4.66
CA LEU A 523 22.94 0.01 -4.75
C LEU A 523 23.65 -1.35 -4.78
N ILE A 524 24.82 -1.45 -5.40
CA ILE A 524 25.67 -2.65 -5.36
C ILE A 524 26.12 -2.92 -3.93
N ALA A 525 26.62 -1.91 -3.21
CA ALA A 525 27.02 -2.05 -1.81
C ALA A 525 25.86 -2.52 -0.93
N VAL A 526 24.67 -1.95 -1.12
CA VAL A 526 23.44 -2.37 -0.42
C VAL A 526 23.07 -3.81 -0.76
N ALA A 527 23.14 -4.21 -2.02
CA ALA A 527 22.83 -5.57 -2.45
C ALA A 527 23.81 -6.61 -1.87
N MET A 528 25.11 -6.29 -1.86
CA MET A 528 26.16 -7.12 -1.25
C MET A 528 25.92 -7.32 0.25
N TYR A 529 25.69 -6.22 0.98
CA TYR A 529 25.38 -6.28 2.40
C TYR A 529 24.15 -7.14 2.71
N ASN A 530 23.08 -6.96 1.92
CA ASN A 530 21.84 -7.72 2.10
C ASN A 530 21.99 -9.20 1.77
N GLN A 531 22.82 -9.55 0.79
CA GLN A 531 23.15 -10.94 0.52
C GLN A 531 23.88 -11.56 1.71
N GLU A 532 24.91 -10.89 2.22
CA GLU A 532 25.74 -11.42 3.32
C GLU A 532 24.91 -11.64 4.57
N THR A 533 24.05 -10.67 4.91
CA THR A 533 23.16 -10.77 6.07
C THR A 533 21.99 -11.74 5.86
N ALA A 534 21.58 -12.00 4.61
CA ALA A 534 20.61 -13.04 4.28
C ALA A 534 21.18 -14.46 4.38
N VAL A 535 22.51 -14.63 4.48
CA VAL A 535 23.12 -15.92 4.87
C VAL A 535 22.89 -16.12 6.36
N ILE A 536 21.67 -16.50 6.69
CA ILE A 536 21.29 -16.87 8.04
C ILE A 536 21.69 -18.33 8.21
N ALA A 537 22.51 -18.60 9.23
CA ALA A 537 22.89 -19.95 9.59
C ALA A 537 21.62 -20.80 9.71
N GLU A 538 21.54 -21.88 8.93
CA GLU A 538 20.43 -22.82 8.96
C GLU A 538 20.22 -23.30 10.42
N PRO A 539 19.00 -23.64 10.85
CA PRO A 539 18.74 -24.01 12.24
C PRO A 539 19.68 -25.10 12.78
N TYR A 540 20.11 -26.05 11.93
CA TYR A 540 21.09 -27.07 12.30
C TYR A 540 22.50 -26.50 12.50
N GLN A 541 22.92 -25.48 11.76
CA GLN A 541 24.23 -24.83 11.92
C GLN A 541 24.27 -24.06 13.25
N ILE A 542 23.22 -23.29 13.56
CA ILE A 542 23.07 -22.63 14.87
C ILE A 542 23.12 -23.69 15.98
N TRP A 543 22.38 -24.79 15.82
CA TRP A 543 22.39 -25.87 16.80
C TRP A 543 23.79 -26.47 17.00
N LEU A 544 24.55 -26.73 15.93
CA LEU A 544 25.91 -27.28 16.02
C LEU A 544 26.90 -26.32 16.66
N GLN A 545 26.83 -25.02 16.35
CA GLN A 545 27.68 -24.00 16.97
C GLN A 545 27.45 -23.95 18.49
N TYR A 546 26.20 -23.93 18.93
CA TYR A 546 25.89 -23.90 20.37
C TYR A 546 26.12 -25.25 21.05
N LEU A 547 26.01 -26.37 20.34
CA LEU A 547 26.47 -27.67 20.84
C LEU A 547 27.97 -27.62 21.14
N GLU A 548 28.79 -27.18 20.18
CA GLU A 548 30.24 -27.12 20.32
C GLU A 548 30.67 -26.15 21.43
N GLN A 549 30.14 -24.93 21.43
CA GLN A 549 30.39 -23.95 22.49
C GLN A 549 29.95 -24.45 23.87
N GLY A 550 28.79 -25.11 23.93
CA GLY A 550 28.29 -25.72 25.16
C GLY A 550 29.22 -26.82 25.69
N ILE A 551 29.77 -27.65 24.81
CA ILE A 551 30.76 -28.67 25.18
C ILE A 551 32.07 -28.02 25.63
N ALA A 552 32.57 -27.04 24.88
CA ALA A 552 33.84 -26.36 25.16
C ALA A 552 33.80 -25.57 26.48
N SER A 553 32.66 -24.94 26.79
CA SER A 553 32.44 -24.21 28.05
C SER A 553 32.06 -25.10 29.24
N GLY A 554 31.82 -26.39 29.02
CA GLY A 554 31.39 -27.32 30.05
C GLY A 554 29.92 -27.21 30.47
N VAL A 555 29.13 -26.33 29.85
CA VAL A 555 27.67 -26.23 30.05
C VAL A 555 26.98 -27.51 29.60
N ILE A 556 27.43 -28.09 28.48
CA ILE A 556 27.02 -29.41 28.01
C ILE A 556 28.07 -30.41 28.50
N THR A 557 27.79 -31.02 29.65
CA THR A 557 28.65 -32.01 30.28
C THR A 557 28.56 -33.38 29.59
N ILE A 558 29.71 -33.97 29.28
CA ILE A 558 29.84 -35.29 28.66
C ILE A 558 30.65 -36.19 29.59
N ALA A 559 30.14 -37.37 29.89
CA ALA A 559 30.88 -38.36 30.68
C ALA A 559 32.01 -38.97 29.85
N GLU A 560 33.20 -39.10 30.44
CA GLU A 560 34.39 -39.70 29.78
C GLU A 560 34.16 -41.15 29.33
N THR A 561 33.30 -41.89 30.03
CA THR A 561 32.99 -43.27 29.70
C THR A 561 31.52 -43.56 29.92
N ARG A 562 31.04 -44.59 29.22
CA ARG A 562 29.69 -45.12 29.40
C ARG A 562 29.38 -45.53 30.84
N LYS A 563 30.33 -46.15 31.55
CA LYS A 563 30.15 -46.57 32.94
C LYS A 563 29.91 -45.38 33.87
N LYS A 564 30.65 -44.28 33.69
CA LYS A 564 30.50 -43.05 34.47
C LYS A 564 29.13 -42.41 34.26
N TYR A 565 28.63 -42.44 33.02
CA TYR A 565 27.27 -41.98 32.69
C TYR A 565 26.16 -42.83 33.34
N GLU A 566 26.33 -44.15 33.35
CA GLU A 566 25.38 -45.09 33.97
C GLU A 566 25.35 -44.97 35.50
N GLN A 567 26.50 -44.71 36.13
CA GLN A 567 26.64 -44.56 37.58
C GLN A 567 26.04 -43.25 38.11
N SER A 568 26.05 -42.16 37.33
CA SER A 568 25.48 -40.88 37.73
C SER A 568 23.95 -40.79 37.56
N GLY A 569 23.27 -41.93 37.32
CA GLY A 569 21.85 -41.98 37.00
C GLY A 569 21.45 -41.17 35.76
N SER A 570 22.41 -40.86 34.87
CA SER A 570 22.20 -40.03 33.68
C SER A 570 21.64 -38.62 33.95
N GLN A 571 21.64 -38.12 35.19
CA GLN A 571 21.11 -36.79 35.51
C GLN A 571 22.13 -35.66 35.31
N GLN A 572 23.41 -35.95 35.55
CA GLN A 572 24.48 -34.95 35.53
C GLN A 572 25.07 -34.69 34.13
N TYR A 573 24.85 -35.60 33.18
CA TYR A 573 25.48 -35.58 31.86
C TYR A 573 24.45 -35.63 30.75
N PHE A 574 24.73 -34.95 29.65
CA PHE A 574 23.91 -35.01 28.44
C PHE A 574 24.21 -36.24 27.59
N GLY A 575 25.37 -36.86 27.77
CA GLY A 575 25.82 -38.03 27.04
C GLY A 575 27.17 -38.54 27.54
N TYR A 576 27.79 -39.42 26.75
CA TYR A 576 29.12 -39.96 27.03
C TYR A 576 29.97 -40.07 25.76
N TYR A 577 31.29 -40.16 25.96
CA TYR A 577 32.26 -40.41 24.90
C TYR A 577 32.42 -41.91 24.64
N ASP A 578 32.43 -42.30 23.37
CA ASP A 578 32.73 -43.67 22.94
C ASP A 578 33.56 -43.65 21.65
N LYS A 579 34.89 -43.78 21.81
CA LYS A 579 35.86 -43.61 20.71
C LYS A 579 35.60 -42.26 20.03
N GLU A 580 35.63 -42.15 18.71
CA GLU A 580 35.44 -40.87 17.99
C GLU A 580 33.98 -40.37 17.91
N ARG A 581 33.13 -40.72 18.89
CA ARG A 581 31.70 -40.40 18.88
C ARG A 581 31.24 -39.81 20.20
N TYR A 582 30.36 -38.82 20.10
CA TYR A 582 29.49 -38.44 21.21
C TYR A 582 28.20 -39.24 21.16
N MET A 583 27.83 -39.81 22.30
CA MET A 583 26.62 -40.60 22.49
C MET A 583 25.68 -39.83 23.42
N PHE A 584 24.73 -39.09 22.84
CA PHE A 584 23.83 -38.22 23.59
C PHE A 584 22.47 -38.86 23.85
N ASP A 585 21.87 -38.50 24.98
CA ASP A 585 20.42 -38.60 25.17
C ASP A 585 19.75 -37.54 24.27
N PRO A 586 18.95 -37.94 23.25
CA PRO A 586 18.42 -37.02 22.24
C PRO A 586 17.60 -35.88 22.83
N ASP A 587 16.67 -36.19 23.73
CA ASP A 587 15.76 -35.17 24.24
C ASP A 587 16.51 -34.19 25.15
N LYS A 588 17.40 -34.72 26.01
CA LYS A 588 18.24 -33.87 26.88
C LYS A 588 19.17 -32.97 26.10
N ILE A 589 19.88 -33.49 25.08
CA ILE A 589 20.82 -32.67 24.32
C ILE A 589 20.10 -31.60 23.51
N PHE A 590 18.94 -31.92 22.93
CA PHE A 590 18.15 -30.93 22.20
C PHE A 590 17.70 -29.80 23.13
N ILE A 591 17.12 -30.14 24.28
CA ILE A 591 16.67 -29.16 25.28
C ILE A 591 17.86 -28.34 25.80
N GLY A 592 18.99 -28.99 26.11
CA GLY A 592 20.20 -28.32 26.60
C GLY A 592 20.73 -27.27 25.63
N VAL A 593 20.92 -27.65 24.36
CA VAL A 593 21.38 -26.73 23.31
C VAL A 593 20.35 -25.62 23.07
N LYS A 594 19.05 -25.96 23.01
CA LYS A 594 17.98 -24.97 22.83
C LYS A 594 17.97 -23.93 23.97
N THR A 595 18.16 -24.36 25.20
CA THR A 595 18.27 -23.46 26.36
C THR A 595 19.50 -22.58 26.25
N ALA A 596 20.66 -23.11 25.83
CA ALA A 596 21.86 -22.31 25.61
C ALA A 596 21.66 -21.23 24.54
N ILE A 597 20.97 -21.56 23.43
CA ILE A 597 20.60 -20.61 22.38
C ILE A 597 19.68 -19.51 22.93
N GLN A 598 18.69 -19.88 23.75
CA GLN A 598 17.75 -18.94 24.38
C GLN A 598 18.44 -18.01 25.37
N LEU A 599 19.37 -18.51 26.19
CA LEU A 599 20.16 -17.69 27.11
C LEU A 599 21.05 -16.69 26.39
N ALA A 600 21.51 -17.02 25.18
CA ALA A 600 22.22 -16.08 24.31
C ALA A 600 21.29 -15.13 23.53
N GLY A 601 20.00 -15.08 23.88
CA GLY A 601 19.01 -14.18 23.29
C GLY A 601 18.54 -14.56 21.88
N LYS A 602 18.86 -15.76 21.40
CA LYS A 602 18.48 -16.26 20.07
C LYS A 602 17.32 -17.27 20.14
N THR A 603 16.66 -17.51 19.02
CA THR A 603 15.58 -18.53 18.91
C THR A 603 15.95 -19.59 17.87
N LEU A 604 15.78 -20.87 18.23
CA LEU A 604 15.91 -21.99 17.30
C LEU A 604 14.57 -22.25 16.59
N LEU A 605 14.50 -21.98 15.29
CA LEU A 605 13.28 -22.07 14.46
C LEU A 605 13.02 -23.46 13.85
N SER A 606 13.51 -24.53 14.49
CA SER A 606 13.27 -25.92 14.09
C SER A 606 13.02 -26.79 15.31
N ASP A 607 12.19 -27.82 15.16
CA ASP A 607 12.03 -28.88 16.15
C ASP A 607 13.19 -29.89 16.09
N SER A 608 13.23 -30.81 17.06
CA SER A 608 14.28 -31.83 17.14
C SER A 608 14.31 -32.73 15.90
N THR A 609 13.14 -33.07 15.36
CA THR A 609 13.01 -33.89 14.15
C THR A 609 13.66 -33.24 12.94
N GLY A 610 13.40 -31.95 12.69
CA GLY A 610 13.98 -31.18 11.59
C GLY A 610 15.49 -31.09 11.68
N ILE A 611 16.02 -30.81 12.87
CA ILE A 611 17.47 -30.78 13.12
C ILE A 611 18.10 -32.14 12.85
N TYR A 612 17.59 -33.21 13.47
CA TYR A 612 18.20 -34.54 13.34
C TYR A 612 18.10 -35.10 11.93
N LYS A 613 17.00 -34.83 11.22
CA LYS A 613 16.90 -35.17 9.81
C LYS A 613 18.03 -34.52 9.02
N LYS A 614 18.27 -33.22 9.21
CA LYS A 614 19.31 -32.50 8.48
C LYS A 614 20.72 -32.97 8.84
N LEU A 615 20.98 -33.21 10.13
CA LEU A 615 22.26 -33.79 10.57
C LEU A 615 22.50 -35.18 9.97
N PHE A 616 21.46 -35.99 9.81
CA PHE A 616 21.57 -37.32 9.19
C PHE A 616 21.84 -37.22 7.69
N GLU A 617 21.14 -36.32 6.98
CA GLU A 617 21.38 -36.05 5.55
C GLU A 617 22.81 -35.60 5.27
N LEU A 618 23.41 -34.82 6.18
CA LEU A 618 24.81 -34.39 6.11
C LEU A 618 25.80 -35.46 6.59
N GLY A 619 25.31 -36.61 7.06
CA GLY A 619 26.15 -37.70 7.55
C GLY A 619 26.90 -37.38 8.86
N LEU A 620 26.42 -36.39 9.62
CA LEU A 620 26.97 -35.96 10.91
C LEU A 620 26.54 -36.87 12.07
N ILE A 621 25.35 -37.46 11.95
CA ILE A 621 24.83 -38.41 12.92
C ILE A 621 24.60 -39.80 12.31
N GLU A 622 24.76 -40.82 13.14
CA GLU A 622 24.56 -42.21 12.72
C GLU A 622 23.15 -42.68 13.07
N GLY A 623 22.33 -42.93 12.04
CA GLY A 623 21.01 -43.55 12.14
C GLY A 623 20.94 -44.89 11.39
N TYR A 624 19.75 -45.45 11.26
CA TYR A 624 19.48 -46.57 10.36
C TYR A 624 18.14 -46.39 9.63
N ILE A 625 18.09 -46.86 8.38
CA ILE A 625 16.87 -46.93 7.61
C ILE A 625 16.09 -48.13 8.14
N ALA A 626 14.90 -47.92 8.72
CA ALA A 626 14.04 -49.03 9.05
C ALA A 626 13.51 -49.62 7.74
N GLN A 627 13.80 -50.91 7.48
CA GLN A 627 13.19 -51.64 6.36
C GLN A 627 11.66 -51.62 6.48
N ARG A 628 11.00 -51.58 5.30
CA ARG A 628 9.54 -51.61 5.14
C ARG A 628 8.89 -52.67 6.05
N SER A 629 7.93 -52.24 6.87
CA SER A 629 6.87 -53.11 7.38
C SER A 629 5.58 -52.78 6.63
N GLY A 630 5.34 -53.46 5.50
CA GLY A 630 4.12 -53.32 4.67
C GLY A 630 4.07 -52.08 3.76
N HIS A 631 2.86 -51.70 3.31
CA HIS A 631 2.55 -50.58 2.39
C HIS A 631 2.72 -49.16 3.01
N GLY A 632 3.62 -49.00 3.99
CA GLY A 632 3.93 -47.71 4.61
C GLY A 632 5.19 -47.06 4.03
N ALA A 633 5.26 -45.73 4.10
CA ALA A 633 6.44 -44.94 3.75
C ALA A 633 7.68 -45.33 4.60
N ILE A 634 8.87 -45.26 3.98
CA ILE A 634 10.16 -45.51 4.65
C ILE A 634 10.33 -44.49 5.79
N ARG A 635 10.50 -44.97 7.03
CA ARG A 635 10.79 -44.11 8.19
C ARG A 635 12.27 -44.18 8.55
N ASN A 636 12.98 -43.08 8.36
CA ASN A 636 14.34 -42.92 8.87
C ASN A 636 14.32 -42.93 10.39
N ARG A 637 15.19 -43.74 11.03
CA ARG A 637 15.43 -43.65 12.47
C ARG A 637 16.77 -42.97 12.70
N TYR A 638 16.71 -41.77 13.26
CA TYR A 638 17.87 -40.91 13.52
C TYR A 638 18.67 -41.31 14.77
N PHE A 639 18.19 -42.29 15.54
CA PHE A 639 18.77 -42.71 16.81
C PHE A 639 19.18 -44.18 16.78
N LYS A 640 20.32 -44.51 17.39
CA LYS A 640 20.73 -45.90 17.66
C LYS A 640 20.14 -46.38 18.97
N ARG A 641 20.00 -47.71 19.10
CA ARG A 641 19.55 -48.32 20.36
C ARG A 641 20.72 -48.98 21.07
N VAL A 642 20.92 -48.61 22.34
CA VAL A 642 22.01 -49.13 23.18
C VAL A 642 21.40 -49.64 24.49
N LYS A 643 21.84 -50.81 24.95
CA LYS A 643 21.37 -51.41 26.21
C LYS A 643 22.11 -50.79 27.38
N MET A 644 21.51 -49.94 28.20
CA MET A 644 22.11 -49.31 29.40
C MET A 644 21.36 -49.74 30.66
N ASN A 645 22.07 -50.15 31.72
CA ASN A 645 21.48 -50.65 32.97
C ASN A 645 20.34 -51.68 32.78
N GLY A 646 20.49 -52.57 31.79
CA GLY A 646 19.49 -53.59 31.47
C GLY A 646 18.38 -53.15 30.50
N SER A 647 18.19 -51.85 30.27
CA SER A 647 17.13 -51.28 29.43
C SER A 647 17.65 -50.77 28.09
N MET A 648 16.86 -50.89 27.01
CA MET A 648 17.22 -50.33 25.71
C MET A 648 16.89 -48.84 25.64
N MET A 649 17.90 -48.01 25.44
CA MET A 649 17.78 -46.55 25.32
C MET A 649 18.06 -46.11 23.88
N SER A 650 17.40 -45.04 23.43
CA SER A 650 17.71 -44.39 22.16
C SER A 650 18.79 -43.35 22.39
N VAL A 651 19.83 -43.35 21.54
CA VAL A 651 20.95 -42.42 21.62
C VAL A 651 21.16 -41.74 20.27
N LEU A 652 21.46 -40.43 20.33
CA LEU A 652 21.92 -39.65 19.20
C LEU A 652 23.43 -39.82 19.10
N VAL A 653 23.91 -40.38 17.99
CA VAL A 653 25.32 -40.69 17.79
C VAL A 653 25.91 -39.66 16.86
N VAL A 654 26.75 -38.77 17.38
CA VAL A 654 27.39 -37.67 16.63
C VAL A 654 28.85 -38.04 16.34
N ASN A 655 29.27 -37.94 15.08
CA ASN A 655 30.66 -38.16 14.70
C ASN A 655 31.50 -36.90 14.96
N ILE A 656 32.54 -37.01 15.78
CA ILE A 656 33.30 -35.86 16.27
C ILE A 656 34.15 -35.22 15.17
N SER A 657 34.82 -36.03 14.33
CA SER A 657 35.68 -35.51 13.27
C SER A 657 34.87 -34.77 12.20
N LYS A 658 33.73 -35.34 11.79
CA LYS A 658 32.81 -34.69 10.84
C LYS A 658 32.17 -33.43 11.42
N LEU A 659 31.82 -33.42 12.71
CA LEU A 659 31.32 -32.24 13.40
C LEU A 659 32.33 -31.09 13.31
N LYS A 660 33.59 -31.36 13.68
CA LYS A 660 34.66 -30.35 13.65
C LYS A 660 34.93 -29.84 12.24
N GLN A 661 35.07 -30.74 11.27
CA GLN A 661 35.26 -30.37 9.87
C GLN A 661 34.12 -29.47 9.35
N THR A 662 32.87 -29.83 9.66
CA THR A 662 31.71 -29.05 9.22
C THR A 662 31.65 -27.68 9.86
N LEU A 663 32.05 -27.55 11.13
CA LEU A 663 32.16 -26.26 11.81
C LEU A 663 33.30 -25.41 11.21
N GLU A 664 34.46 -25.99 10.92
CA GLU A 664 35.56 -25.29 10.24
C GLU A 664 35.15 -24.77 8.86
N ASP A 665 34.34 -25.54 8.12
CA ASP A 665 33.80 -25.13 6.82
C ASP A 665 32.71 -24.04 6.94
N PHE A 666 32.10 -23.84 8.12
CA PHE A 666 31.19 -22.70 8.33
C PHE A 666 31.93 -21.37 8.55
N TYR A 667 33.17 -21.42 9.02
CA TYR A 667 33.98 -20.23 9.33
C TYR A 667 34.96 -19.84 8.21
N LYS A 668 34.97 -20.58 7.11
CA LYS A 668 35.65 -20.23 5.84
C LYS A 668 34.64 -19.61 4.87
#